data_AF-A0A5C3FCQ3-F1
#
_entry.id   AF-A0A5C3FCQ3-F1
#
_cell.length_a   1.000
_cell.length_b   1.000
_cell.length_c   1.000
_cell.angle_alpha   90.00
_cell.angle_beta   90.00
_cell.angle_gamma   90.00
#
_symmetry.space_group_name_H-M   'P 1'
#
loop_
_entity.id
_entity.type
_entity.pdbx_description
1 polymer ?
#
loop_
_entity_poly.entity_id
_entity_poly.type
_entity_poly.pdbx_seq_one_letter_code
_entity_poly.pdbx_strand_id
1 'polypeptide(L)'
;MKIHLKPALGSLAAGLLLLQPAAASLAKGDGLLNIFQMLGDLTRPDGLRHLGHDAAVPSAASSNQHASGIQWSVEPAHKTVLENGNVNSPAFRLVTKGQTPANKKRPADGSPTRPNTNPGITNADEALNSSKFKPIKPPSYPLAVRSPYLNAWLPAGSSLSSTPPNSVGDGGYLAGEYPAFWTSSYGADGEFRLGWTGYIRVDGTTYQWMGNGFGTLVRAGKAATQLSVEYTATRTIFRFDADGVKFTVTFLTPITPDDYLRQSLPLSYLYFELDQPPPANRSVQMYTDIDERWVTGHDYDYQGTPYDVRFSDKGNSSMYFVTRKSPQVYTEFRQRAEWGNATYAARAHKGLSSRNNNNIVTQSEFIKRGNVTFDHGPTLGPDNSYAFAVDFDVKGAAPNALFVVGHMRSPYVNYIRAKKPGSGSTAFFQEDRYGYWQTKFDTLEKAVSFFVDDFDSALAGAKQFDQQIVDDSKAVAGGGEVGDRYAAITTLSVRQAFATFEITVAWDNKTQSYNTSDTLLFLKEISSNGDMSTVDVIFPLFPLLSYTNPRLLRDLLQPIFEYTESGLYPNKWCVHDLGVYPNAFGHNDGNDEPMQVEESGNMIWMALHYAQLVGKKAAEPWLRSHYAIMKQWAEFLIEDSLIPATQLSTDDFAGTLANQTNLAIKGIEGIAAMGAIADMLGESADAKSYRNVSTTYVKLWQGFALSKDKSHTKLAYQDDASWGTLYNLFGDRLLNLQLVPRKIYDIQDAWYAQKALKYAVPLDSRHKWAKTDWEMFAAATTDDPKARDLFIDLLYAFVSNGLTDAPFTDLMQADTGDFPKDSTGEPTIHFLARPVVGGHFALLAKAKADKANGVSQYAYAPADSQGDEDGVDEAMLQRAFGMMKDPKAYHHQSAAQPPSSKSSPSSKSEASTDGTAPTAGASKTPADRAKKADQVIEGEDKKGDAAAAAPLLKRPSHVGTGGSQKAFQVDAPAAGAGVGDKKRRRRRTLLVDH
;
A
#
# COMPACT_ATOMS: atom_id res chain seq x y z
N MET A 1 11.08 42.53 -42.97
CA MET A 1 10.33 41.97 -44.12
C MET A 1 10.12 40.49 -43.85
N LYS A 2 8.85 40.08 -43.64
CA LYS A 2 8.24 38.72 -43.76
C LYS A 2 9.02 37.51 -43.18
N ILE A 3 8.63 36.91 -42.05
CA ILE A 3 7.56 35.89 -41.85
C ILE A 3 7.63 34.72 -42.84
N HIS A 4 7.75 33.49 -42.31
CA HIS A 4 6.95 32.28 -42.59
C HIS A 4 7.64 31.03 -41.99
N LEU A 5 6.99 29.97 -41.48
CA LEU A 5 5.58 29.59 -41.27
C LEU A 5 5.54 28.25 -40.49
N LYS A 6 4.62 28.13 -39.51
CA LYS A 6 3.79 26.95 -39.10
C LYS A 6 4.46 25.69 -38.51
N PRO A 7 3.74 24.86 -37.70
CA PRO A 7 2.31 24.40 -37.79
C PRO A 7 1.46 24.70 -36.50
N ALA A 8 0.10 24.77 -36.42
CA ALA A 8 -1.06 23.93 -36.81
C ALA A 8 -1.09 22.56 -36.12
N LEU A 9 -2.15 22.00 -35.53
CA LEU A 9 -3.50 22.39 -35.07
C LEU A 9 -4.04 21.09 -34.43
N GLY A 10 -4.62 21.11 -33.23
CA GLY A 10 -5.25 19.92 -32.65
C GLY A 10 -5.73 20.08 -31.21
N SER A 11 -7.05 20.19 -31.06
CA SER A 11 -7.80 19.68 -29.90
C SER A 11 -7.90 20.51 -28.62
N LEU A 12 -8.61 21.65 -28.69
CA LEU A 12 -9.31 22.22 -27.53
C LEU A 12 -10.67 22.77 -28.00
N ALA A 13 -11.55 21.84 -28.35
CA ALA A 13 -12.92 22.10 -28.76
C ALA A 13 -13.81 20.91 -28.38
N ALA A 14 -14.04 20.70 -27.08
CA ALA A 14 -15.14 19.89 -26.56
C ALA A 14 -15.34 20.22 -25.06
N GLY A 15 -16.11 21.27 -24.77
CA GLY A 15 -16.40 21.63 -23.37
C GLY A 15 -17.31 22.85 -23.19
N LEU A 16 -18.08 23.24 -24.21
CA LEU A 16 -18.96 24.42 -24.12
C LEU A 16 -20.27 24.27 -24.91
N LEU A 17 -20.78 23.04 -24.99
CA LEU A 17 -22.09 22.75 -25.58
C LEU A 17 -22.84 21.68 -24.76
N LEU A 18 -23.12 21.97 -23.48
CA LEU A 18 -24.18 21.30 -22.69
C LEU A 18 -24.78 22.23 -21.60
N LEU A 19 -24.98 23.51 -21.92
CA LEU A 19 -25.81 24.43 -21.12
C LEU A 19 -27.07 24.82 -21.91
N GLN A 20 -27.98 23.87 -22.07
CA GLN A 20 -29.35 24.14 -22.51
C GLN A 20 -30.30 23.44 -21.54
N PRO A 21 -30.48 24.00 -20.33
CA PRO A 21 -31.77 24.66 -20.07
C PRO A 21 -31.69 26.01 -19.32
N ALA A 22 -30.50 26.49 -18.93
CA ALA A 22 -30.37 27.76 -18.17
C ALA A 22 -30.30 29.02 -19.05
N ALA A 23 -30.07 28.88 -20.36
CA ALA A 23 -29.90 30.01 -21.28
C ALA A 23 -31.22 30.72 -21.67
N ALA A 24 -32.38 30.08 -21.42
CA ALA A 24 -33.67 30.61 -21.87
C ALA A 24 -34.35 31.56 -20.87
N SER A 25 -33.97 31.57 -19.58
CA SER A 25 -34.56 32.47 -18.57
C SER A 25 -33.75 33.75 -18.32
N LEU A 26 -32.55 33.87 -18.90
CA LEU A 26 -31.60 34.96 -18.61
C LEU A 26 -31.35 35.91 -19.80
N ALA A 27 -31.88 35.61 -20.99
CA ALA A 27 -31.59 36.32 -22.24
C ALA A 27 -32.54 37.49 -22.58
N LYS A 28 -33.06 38.25 -21.60
CA LYS A 28 -33.98 39.38 -21.87
C LYS A 28 -33.66 40.68 -21.11
N GLY A 29 -32.39 41.01 -20.96
CA GLY A 29 -32.00 42.35 -20.52
C GLY A 29 -30.63 42.72 -21.04
N ASP A 30 -30.55 43.75 -21.90
CA ASP A 30 -29.31 44.28 -22.47
C ASP A 30 -28.27 44.68 -21.40
N GLY A 31 -28.70 44.92 -20.15
CA GLY A 31 -27.82 45.23 -19.02
C GLY A 31 -27.03 44.04 -18.46
N LEU A 32 -27.50 42.81 -18.61
CA LEU A 32 -26.85 41.61 -18.04
C LEU A 32 -25.66 41.13 -18.88
N LEU A 33 -25.79 41.23 -20.21
CA LEU A 33 -24.74 40.86 -21.14
C LEU A 33 -23.49 41.74 -20.95
N ASN A 34 -23.70 43.05 -20.77
CA ASN A 34 -22.62 44.01 -20.50
C ASN A 34 -21.90 43.75 -19.17
N ILE A 35 -22.62 43.37 -18.10
CA ILE A 35 -21.99 43.09 -16.79
C ILE A 35 -21.09 41.85 -16.87
N PHE A 36 -21.54 40.78 -17.52
CA PHE A 36 -20.72 39.57 -17.67
C PHE A 36 -19.56 39.77 -18.66
N GLN A 37 -19.73 40.58 -19.72
CA GLN A 37 -18.62 40.98 -20.59
C GLN A 37 -17.59 41.85 -19.85
N MET A 38 -18.02 42.80 -18.99
CA MET A 38 -17.11 43.59 -18.16
C MET A 38 -16.35 42.72 -17.14
N LEU A 39 -17.03 41.77 -16.48
CA LEU A 39 -16.39 40.82 -15.57
C LEU A 39 -15.40 39.90 -16.29
N GLY A 40 -15.74 39.46 -17.50
CA GLY A 40 -14.83 38.71 -18.36
C GLY A 40 -13.60 39.53 -18.77
N ASP A 41 -13.79 40.79 -19.15
CA ASP A 41 -12.73 41.70 -19.58
C ASP A 41 -11.74 42.08 -18.45
N LEU A 42 -12.17 42.08 -17.18
CA LEU A 42 -11.29 42.27 -16.02
C LEU A 42 -10.17 41.22 -15.92
N THR A 43 -10.40 40.03 -16.48
CA THR A 43 -9.42 38.93 -16.49
C THR A 43 -8.65 38.81 -17.80
N ARG A 44 -8.94 39.68 -18.78
CA ARG A 44 -8.32 39.67 -20.11
C ARG A 44 -7.24 40.73 -20.27
N PRO A 45 -6.19 40.46 -21.07
CA PRO A 45 -5.23 41.48 -21.50
C PRO A 45 -5.92 42.62 -22.25
N ASP A 46 -5.44 43.85 -22.11
CA ASP A 46 -6.12 45.07 -22.59
C ASP A 46 -6.51 45.03 -24.08
N GLY A 47 -5.70 44.40 -24.94
CA GLY A 47 -5.99 44.27 -26.37
C GLY A 47 -7.06 43.24 -26.75
N LEU A 48 -7.56 42.45 -25.78
CA LEU A 48 -8.58 41.40 -25.97
C LEU A 48 -9.89 41.71 -25.25
N ARG A 49 -9.97 42.86 -24.58
CA ARG A 49 -11.20 43.32 -23.96
C ARG A 49 -12.22 43.70 -25.02
N HIS A 50 -13.47 43.34 -24.79
CA HIS A 50 -14.57 43.64 -25.70
C HIS A 50 -15.18 45.02 -25.44
N LEU A 51 -15.03 45.56 -24.23
CA LEU A 51 -15.51 46.88 -23.84
C LEU A 51 -14.33 47.85 -23.63
N GLY A 52 -14.52 49.12 -24.03
CA GLY A 52 -13.52 50.17 -23.83
C GLY A 52 -13.29 50.46 -22.34
N HIS A 53 -12.11 50.98 -21.99
CA HIS A 53 -11.71 51.24 -20.59
C HIS A 53 -12.68 52.12 -19.78
N ASP A 54 -13.51 52.94 -20.47
CA ASP A 54 -14.46 53.86 -19.86
C ASP A 54 -15.90 53.29 -19.77
N ALA A 55 -16.11 52.01 -20.07
CA ALA A 55 -17.44 51.40 -19.99
C ALA A 55 -17.93 51.34 -18.52
N ALA A 56 -19.03 52.03 -18.21
CA ALA A 56 -19.63 52.06 -16.89
C ALA A 56 -20.68 50.96 -16.71
N VAL A 57 -20.63 50.22 -15.60
CA VAL A 57 -21.72 49.31 -15.21
C VAL A 57 -22.97 50.13 -14.92
N PRO A 58 -24.14 49.80 -15.48
CA PRO A 58 -25.38 50.49 -15.14
C PRO A 58 -25.66 50.34 -13.64
N SER A 59 -25.62 51.45 -12.89
CA SER A 59 -25.81 51.48 -11.43
C SER A 59 -27.21 51.06 -10.95
N ALA A 60 -28.10 50.69 -11.88
CA ALA A 60 -29.48 50.27 -11.63
C ALA A 60 -29.77 48.82 -12.09
N ALA A 61 -28.74 48.05 -12.48
CA ALA A 61 -28.94 46.66 -12.90
C ALA A 61 -29.39 45.79 -11.71
N SER A 62 -30.49 45.05 -11.88
CA SER A 62 -31.00 44.11 -10.89
C SER A 62 -31.69 42.93 -11.55
N SER A 63 -31.80 41.82 -10.84
CA SER A 63 -32.60 40.67 -11.26
C SER A 63 -34.09 41.02 -11.27
N ASN A 64 -34.86 40.39 -12.17
CA ASN A 64 -36.30 40.52 -12.17
C ASN A 64 -36.89 39.96 -10.86
N GLN A 65 -37.50 40.82 -10.05
CA GLN A 65 -38.05 40.49 -8.73
C GLN A 65 -39.16 39.43 -8.76
N HIS A 66 -39.70 39.12 -9.94
CA HIS A 66 -40.73 38.10 -10.13
C HIS A 66 -40.20 36.77 -10.68
N ALA A 67 -38.90 36.66 -10.97
CA ALA A 67 -38.29 35.40 -11.42
C ALA A 67 -37.88 34.52 -10.23
N SER A 68 -38.04 33.20 -10.35
CA SER A 68 -37.61 32.24 -9.32
C SER A 68 -36.08 32.18 -9.21
N GLY A 69 -35.52 32.41 -8.02
CA GLY A 69 -34.08 32.40 -7.74
C GLY A 69 -33.66 33.48 -6.72
N ILE A 70 -32.37 33.51 -6.36
CA ILE A 70 -31.80 34.53 -5.47
C ILE A 70 -31.83 35.89 -6.18
N GLN A 71 -32.54 36.86 -5.59
CA GLN A 71 -32.63 38.21 -6.14
C GLN A 71 -31.33 38.97 -5.88
N TRP A 72 -30.86 39.73 -6.87
CA TRP A 72 -29.63 40.52 -6.75
C TRP A 72 -29.79 41.92 -7.37
N SER A 73 -28.98 42.86 -6.89
CA SER A 73 -28.84 44.19 -7.48
C SER A 73 -27.39 44.66 -7.44
N VAL A 74 -26.99 45.44 -8.43
CA VAL A 74 -25.75 46.21 -8.40
C VAL A 74 -25.97 47.44 -7.54
N GLU A 75 -25.12 47.64 -6.54
CA GLU A 75 -25.09 48.82 -5.69
C GLU A 75 -23.72 49.51 -5.78
N PRO A 76 -23.60 50.83 -5.51
CA PRO A 76 -22.30 51.47 -5.36
C PRO A 76 -21.49 50.80 -4.26
N ALA A 77 -20.23 50.44 -4.53
CA ALA A 77 -19.35 49.87 -3.53
C ALA A 77 -18.77 50.96 -2.64
N HIS A 78 -18.67 50.69 -1.34
CA HIS A 78 -17.98 51.58 -0.42
C HIS A 78 -16.46 51.35 -0.49
N LYS A 79 -15.70 52.45 -0.45
CA LYS A 79 -14.24 52.38 -0.36
C LYS A 79 -13.84 51.63 0.90
N THR A 80 -13.06 50.58 0.75
CA THR A 80 -12.58 49.76 1.87
C THR A 80 -11.07 49.88 1.95
N VAL A 81 -10.56 50.29 3.12
CA VAL A 81 -9.13 50.33 3.37
C VAL A 81 -8.67 48.93 3.75
N LEU A 82 -7.76 48.36 2.97
CA LEU A 82 -7.15 47.07 3.22
C LEU A 82 -6.20 47.18 4.43
N GLU A 83 -5.89 46.05 5.03
CA GLU A 83 -5.11 45.96 6.27
C GLU A 83 -3.67 46.52 6.13
N ASN A 84 -3.15 46.59 4.89
CA ASN A 84 -1.88 47.23 4.54
C ASN A 84 -1.99 48.74 4.26
N GLY A 85 -3.13 49.37 4.54
CA GLY A 85 -3.39 50.79 4.34
C GLY A 85 -3.82 51.19 2.93
N ASN A 86 -3.80 50.28 1.96
CA ASN A 86 -4.22 50.58 0.58
C ASN A 86 -5.74 50.65 0.46
N VAL A 87 -6.27 51.65 -0.24
CA VAL A 87 -7.72 51.82 -0.41
C VAL A 87 -8.21 51.04 -1.63
N ASN A 88 -8.94 49.96 -1.41
CA ASN A 88 -9.69 49.28 -2.47
C ASN A 88 -11.02 50.01 -2.68
N SER A 89 -11.20 50.61 -3.85
CA SER A 89 -12.40 51.36 -4.22
C SER A 89 -13.07 50.72 -5.44
N PRO A 90 -13.74 49.56 -5.31
CA PRO A 90 -14.48 49.01 -6.43
C PRO A 90 -15.61 49.97 -6.81
N ALA A 91 -15.89 50.09 -8.11
CA ALA A 91 -16.90 51.03 -8.59
C ALA A 91 -18.34 50.59 -8.20
N PHE A 92 -18.56 49.29 -7.97
CA PHE A 92 -19.84 48.71 -7.58
C PHE A 92 -19.66 47.41 -6.77
N ARG A 93 -20.72 46.96 -6.10
CA ARG A 93 -20.86 45.63 -5.49
C ARG A 93 -22.17 44.98 -5.93
N LEU A 94 -22.22 43.66 -5.89
CA LEU A 94 -23.46 42.90 -6.07
C LEU A 94 -24.04 42.55 -4.70
N VAL A 95 -25.32 42.84 -4.48
CA VAL A 95 -26.03 42.55 -3.23
C VAL A 95 -27.20 41.63 -3.51
N THR A 96 -27.27 40.53 -2.78
CA THR A 96 -28.42 39.61 -2.82
C THR A 96 -29.51 40.09 -1.87
N LYS A 97 -30.73 40.30 -2.37
CA LYS A 97 -31.89 40.72 -1.56
C LYS A 97 -32.67 39.49 -1.10
N GLY A 98 -32.77 39.28 0.21
CA GLY A 98 -33.56 38.17 0.80
C GLY A 98 -33.02 37.54 2.09
N GLN A 99 -31.84 37.94 2.58
CA GLN A 99 -31.35 37.56 3.91
C GLN A 99 -31.53 38.72 4.90
N THR A 100 -32.34 38.51 5.93
CA THR A 100 -32.47 39.44 7.07
C THR A 100 -31.16 39.44 7.88
N PRO A 101 -30.56 40.61 8.21
CA PRO A 101 -29.34 40.64 9.02
C PRO A 101 -29.69 40.47 10.49
N ALA A 102 -29.23 39.39 11.13
CA ALA A 102 -29.30 39.26 12.59
C ALA A 102 -28.31 40.21 13.27
N ASN A 103 -28.80 40.88 14.32
CA ASN A 103 -28.14 41.91 15.13
C ASN A 103 -26.71 41.55 15.60
N LYS A 104 -25.75 42.44 15.32
CA LYS A 104 -24.41 42.45 15.93
C LYS A 104 -24.43 43.17 17.28
N LYS A 105 -24.24 42.44 18.38
CA LYS A 105 -23.56 42.95 19.58
C LYS A 105 -22.25 42.19 19.74
N ARG A 106 -21.15 42.90 19.61
CA ARG A 106 -19.77 42.43 19.78
C ARG A 106 -19.30 42.82 21.19
N PRO A 107 -18.72 41.91 21.97
CA PRO A 107 -17.63 42.27 22.87
C PRO A 107 -16.29 41.98 22.19
N ALA A 108 -15.32 42.81 22.54
CA ALA A 108 -13.97 42.83 21.99
C ALA A 108 -13.05 41.84 22.70
N ASP A 109 -11.92 41.60 22.03
CA ASP A 109 -10.66 40.98 22.47
C ASP A 109 -10.57 39.44 22.64
N GLY A 110 -9.39 38.91 22.27
CA GLY A 110 -8.90 37.58 22.64
C GLY A 110 -8.97 36.45 21.60
N SER A 111 -7.87 36.28 20.84
CA SER A 111 -7.44 35.07 20.10
C SER A 111 -8.20 34.64 18.84
N PRO A 112 -7.50 34.18 17.77
CA PRO A 112 -8.14 33.49 16.65
C PRO A 112 -8.49 32.07 17.10
N THR A 113 -9.54 31.91 17.90
CA THR A 113 -10.26 30.64 17.93
C THR A 113 -10.97 30.50 16.59
N ARG A 114 -10.50 29.58 15.73
CA ARG A 114 -11.37 29.02 14.68
C ARG A 114 -12.70 28.63 15.35
N PRO A 115 -13.87 28.98 14.80
CA PRO A 115 -15.10 28.41 15.28
C PRO A 115 -14.98 26.89 15.12
N ASN A 116 -14.96 26.18 16.24
CA ASN A 116 -15.23 24.75 16.28
C ASN A 116 -16.70 24.57 15.86
N THR A 117 -16.96 24.59 14.56
CA THR A 117 -18.29 24.38 13.99
C THR A 117 -18.27 23.16 13.08
N ASN A 118 -17.63 22.07 13.54
CA ASN A 118 -18.15 20.76 13.21
C ASN A 118 -19.25 20.45 14.24
N PRO A 119 -20.56 20.57 13.89
CA PRO A 119 -21.65 20.39 14.84
C PRO A 119 -21.73 18.97 15.43
N GLY A 120 -20.99 18.02 14.83
CA GLY A 120 -20.77 16.67 15.37
C GLY A 120 -19.92 16.64 16.65
N ILE A 121 -18.98 17.58 16.80
CA ILE A 121 -18.04 17.63 17.95
C ILE A 121 -18.77 18.06 19.23
N THR A 122 -19.68 19.05 19.16
CA THR A 122 -20.34 19.59 20.36
C THR A 122 -21.32 18.65 21.05
N ASN A 123 -21.91 17.68 20.33
CA ASN A 123 -22.77 16.64 20.93
C ASN A 123 -21.97 15.42 21.43
N ALA A 124 -20.71 15.31 21.00
CA ALA A 124 -19.80 14.25 21.38
C ALA A 124 -18.98 14.68 22.62
N ASP A 125 -18.52 15.92 22.70
CA ASP A 125 -17.68 16.42 23.81
C ASP A 125 -18.24 16.15 25.23
N GLU A 126 -19.56 16.15 25.43
CA GLU A 126 -20.17 15.79 26.74
C GLU A 126 -20.14 14.28 27.05
N ALA A 127 -20.15 13.40 26.04
CA ALA A 127 -20.10 11.94 26.18
C ALA A 127 -18.67 11.36 26.14
N LEU A 128 -17.71 12.10 25.58
CA LEU A 128 -16.37 11.62 25.22
C LEU A 128 -15.27 11.93 26.25
N ASN A 129 -15.58 12.06 27.54
CA ASN A 129 -14.58 12.48 28.55
C ASN A 129 -14.03 11.37 29.47
N SER A 130 -14.17 10.08 29.14
CA SER A 130 -13.71 9.00 30.04
C SER A 130 -13.23 7.68 29.40
N SER A 131 -13.08 7.60 28.07
CA SER A 131 -12.69 6.35 27.40
C SER A 131 -11.28 5.90 27.78
N LYS A 132 -11.12 4.60 28.03
CA LYS A 132 -9.82 3.95 28.23
C LYS A 132 -9.26 3.42 26.92
N PHE A 133 -7.98 3.62 26.66
CA PHE A 133 -7.30 3.22 25.42
C PHE A 133 -6.27 2.13 25.71
N LYS A 134 -6.24 1.07 24.90
CA LYS A 134 -5.30 -0.05 25.04
C LYS A 134 -4.83 -0.60 23.69
N PRO A 135 -3.55 -1.03 23.58
CA PRO A 135 -2.46 -0.80 24.53
C PRO A 135 -2.04 0.68 24.62
N ILE A 136 -2.26 1.45 23.55
CA ILE A 136 -2.05 2.90 23.47
C ILE A 136 -3.21 3.55 22.71
N LYS A 137 -3.19 4.88 22.58
CA LYS A 137 -3.99 5.60 21.58
C LYS A 137 -3.13 5.79 20.31
N PRO A 138 -3.35 4.99 19.25
CA PRO A 138 -2.60 5.09 18.01
C PRO A 138 -3.07 6.29 17.17
N PRO A 139 -2.34 6.65 16.10
CA PRO A 139 -2.75 7.69 15.15
C PRO A 139 -4.10 7.44 14.49
N SER A 140 -4.38 6.17 14.16
CA SER A 140 -5.66 5.69 13.64
C SER A 140 -5.94 4.26 14.08
N TYR A 141 -7.23 3.93 14.28
CA TYR A 141 -7.66 2.55 14.51
C TYR A 141 -8.07 1.89 13.20
N PRO A 142 -7.55 0.69 12.87
CA PRO A 142 -8.05 -0.09 11.75
C PRO A 142 -9.44 -0.65 12.07
N LEU A 143 -10.42 -0.37 11.21
CA LEU A 143 -11.78 -0.92 11.33
C LEU A 143 -11.99 -2.07 10.36
N ALA A 144 -11.86 -1.82 9.05
CA ALA A 144 -11.98 -2.84 8.00
C ALA A 144 -10.79 -2.70 7.04
N VAL A 145 -9.64 -3.25 7.45
CA VAL A 145 -8.34 -3.14 6.75
C VAL A 145 -7.87 -4.53 6.33
N ARG A 146 -8.11 -4.89 5.06
CA ARG A 146 -7.95 -6.25 4.53
C ARG A 146 -7.26 -6.33 3.16
N SER A 147 -7.44 -5.34 2.30
CA SER A 147 -6.88 -5.32 0.95
C SER A 147 -6.70 -3.87 0.50
N PRO A 148 -6.01 -3.59 -0.62
CA PRO A 148 -5.74 -2.22 -1.05
C PRO A 148 -6.98 -1.34 -1.16
N TYR A 149 -8.14 -1.97 -1.38
CA TYR A 149 -9.42 -1.32 -1.59
C TYR A 149 -10.48 -1.61 -0.51
N LEU A 150 -10.22 -2.51 0.45
CA LEU A 150 -10.96 -2.61 1.72
C LEU A 150 -10.05 -2.12 2.83
N ASN A 151 -10.03 -0.81 3.04
CA ASN A 151 -9.02 -0.13 3.84
C ASN A 151 -9.60 1.07 4.61
N ALA A 152 -10.49 0.77 5.57
CA ALA A 152 -11.23 1.74 6.37
C ALA A 152 -10.64 1.93 7.78
N TRP A 153 -10.37 3.19 8.14
CA TRP A 153 -9.71 3.61 9.37
C TRP A 153 -10.55 4.59 10.16
N LEU A 154 -10.38 4.61 11.48
CA LEU A 154 -10.86 5.66 12.36
C LEU A 154 -9.70 6.59 12.74
N PRO A 155 -9.62 7.80 12.16
CA PRO A 155 -8.63 8.80 12.55
C PRO A 155 -8.75 9.17 14.02
N ALA A 156 -7.66 9.12 14.78
CA ALA A 156 -7.70 9.27 16.24
C ALA A 156 -6.78 10.36 16.79
N GLY A 157 -5.60 10.58 16.20
CA GLY A 157 -4.73 11.69 16.60
C GLY A 157 -5.23 13.03 16.06
N SER A 158 -4.89 14.10 16.76
CA SER A 158 -5.18 15.47 16.35
C SER A 158 -4.23 16.43 17.06
N SER A 159 -3.89 17.50 16.35
CA SER A 159 -2.96 18.52 16.83
C SER A 159 -3.43 19.89 16.36
N LEU A 160 -4.25 20.56 17.19
CA LEU A 160 -4.71 21.91 16.86
C LEU A 160 -3.58 22.96 16.89
N SER A 161 -2.47 22.63 17.55
CA SER A 161 -1.26 23.44 17.59
C SER A 161 -0.29 23.17 16.44
N SER A 162 -0.49 22.12 15.63
CA SER A 162 0.33 21.92 14.44
C SER A 162 0.06 23.02 13.42
N THR A 163 1.03 23.26 12.55
CA THR A 163 0.84 24.07 11.34
C THR A 163 1.02 23.14 10.15
N PRO A 164 0.04 23.04 9.22
CA PRO A 164 -1.36 23.42 9.42
C PRO A 164 -1.98 22.59 10.58
N PRO A 165 -3.04 23.08 11.23
CA PRO A 165 -3.69 22.33 12.31
C PRO A 165 -4.28 21.01 11.83
N ASN A 166 -3.94 19.92 12.50
CA ASN A 166 -4.58 18.62 12.30
C ASN A 166 -5.82 18.54 13.20
N SER A 167 -7.01 18.62 12.60
CA SER A 167 -8.29 18.55 13.30
C SER A 167 -9.16 17.37 12.85
N VAL A 168 -8.56 16.39 12.18
CA VAL A 168 -9.31 15.31 11.54
C VAL A 168 -9.67 14.21 12.53
N GLY A 169 -8.72 13.76 13.35
CA GLY A 169 -9.01 12.73 14.35
C GLY A 169 -9.83 13.28 15.50
N ASP A 170 -10.86 12.53 15.89
CA ASP A 170 -11.80 12.91 16.94
C ASP A 170 -11.36 12.48 18.35
N GLY A 171 -10.17 11.89 18.45
CA GLY A 171 -9.62 11.39 19.69
C GLY A 171 -9.72 9.88 19.87
N GLY A 172 -10.17 9.14 18.86
CA GLY A 172 -10.32 7.69 18.91
C GLY A 172 -11.71 7.26 19.36
N TYR A 173 -12.70 8.08 19.04
CA TYR A 173 -14.10 7.84 19.36
C TYR A 173 -14.80 7.31 18.12
N LEU A 174 -15.64 6.28 18.27
CA LEU A 174 -16.28 5.70 17.09
C LEU A 174 -17.45 6.55 16.58
N ALA A 175 -18.08 7.31 17.49
CA ALA A 175 -19.17 8.22 17.18
C ALA A 175 -18.66 9.67 17.13
N GLY A 176 -19.05 10.39 16.10
CA GLY A 176 -18.71 11.80 15.89
C GLY A 176 -18.07 12.07 14.53
N GLU A 177 -17.41 11.06 13.95
CA GLU A 177 -16.76 11.14 12.65
C GLU A 177 -16.99 9.85 11.84
N TYR A 178 -17.01 9.95 10.51
CA TYR A 178 -17.08 8.76 9.66
C TYR A 178 -15.69 8.15 9.49
N PRO A 179 -15.58 6.82 9.33
CA PRO A 179 -14.33 6.20 8.93
C PRO A 179 -13.78 6.82 7.63
N ALA A 180 -12.46 6.89 7.55
CA ALA A 180 -11.74 7.38 6.38
C ALA A 180 -11.19 6.20 5.57
N PHE A 181 -11.21 6.32 4.26
CA PHE A 181 -10.22 5.59 3.46
C PHE A 181 -8.85 6.24 3.69
N TRP A 182 -7.77 5.48 3.55
CA TRP A 182 -6.45 5.92 4.04
C TRP A 182 -5.94 7.25 3.43
N THR A 183 -6.36 7.65 2.23
CA THR A 183 -5.98 8.93 1.62
C THR A 183 -6.77 10.13 2.12
N SER A 184 -7.96 9.90 2.68
CA SER A 184 -9.02 10.91 2.58
C SER A 184 -8.92 12.06 3.57
N SER A 185 -8.03 11.96 4.55
CA SER A 185 -7.75 13.03 5.52
C SER A 185 -6.71 14.05 5.03
N TYR A 186 -6.00 13.74 3.94
CA TYR A 186 -4.79 14.48 3.55
C TYR A 186 -4.95 15.30 2.26
N GLY A 187 -6.18 15.48 1.78
CA GLY A 187 -6.47 16.39 0.67
C GLY A 187 -5.91 15.97 -0.70
N ALA A 188 -5.04 14.95 -0.77
CA ALA A 188 -4.56 14.34 -2.01
C ALA A 188 -5.72 14.02 -2.98
N ASP A 189 -6.89 13.74 -2.40
CA ASP A 189 -8.11 13.33 -3.07
C ASP A 189 -9.35 14.14 -2.65
N GLY A 190 -9.20 15.27 -1.94
CA GLY A 190 -10.32 16.02 -1.37
C GLY A 190 -10.94 15.39 -0.11
N GLU A 191 -12.00 16.00 0.43
CA GLU A 191 -12.71 15.53 1.63
C GLU A 191 -13.58 14.31 1.28
N PHE A 192 -13.06 13.10 1.51
CA PHE A 192 -13.81 11.85 1.31
C PHE A 192 -13.97 11.08 2.62
N ARG A 193 -15.13 10.49 2.86
CA ARG A 193 -15.38 9.64 4.04
C ARG A 193 -16.24 8.44 3.67
N LEU A 194 -15.97 7.31 4.29
CA LEU A 194 -16.76 6.08 4.12
C LEU A 194 -17.98 6.16 5.04
N GLY A 195 -19.17 6.33 4.46
CA GLY A 195 -20.40 6.33 5.23
C GLY A 195 -20.62 5.01 5.94
N TRP A 196 -20.50 5.00 7.25
CA TRP A 196 -20.79 3.84 8.08
C TRP A 196 -21.40 4.32 9.38
N THR A 197 -22.71 4.09 9.55
CA THR A 197 -23.46 4.61 10.69
C THR A 197 -23.85 3.49 11.64
N GLY A 198 -23.92 3.81 12.92
CA GLY A 198 -24.40 2.90 13.97
C GLY A 198 -25.27 3.60 15.00
N TYR A 199 -26.47 3.07 15.23
CA TYR A 199 -27.38 3.52 16.29
C TYR A 199 -27.78 2.37 17.23
N ILE A 200 -28.02 2.69 18.49
CA ILE A 200 -28.69 1.82 19.47
C ILE A 200 -29.90 2.57 20.01
N ARG A 201 -31.04 1.90 20.11
CA ARG A 201 -32.27 2.47 20.64
C ARG A 201 -32.66 1.72 21.90
N VAL A 202 -32.85 2.48 22.98
CA VAL A 202 -33.17 1.97 24.32
C VAL A 202 -34.41 2.70 24.83
N ASP A 203 -35.48 1.96 25.10
CA ASP A 203 -36.75 2.47 25.63
C ASP A 203 -37.30 3.71 24.89
N GLY A 204 -37.16 3.74 23.56
CA GLY A 204 -37.61 4.87 22.77
C GLY A 204 -36.54 5.90 22.42
N THR A 205 -35.43 5.93 23.14
CA THR A 205 -34.35 6.91 22.96
C THR A 205 -33.24 6.31 22.12
N THR A 206 -32.83 7.01 21.06
CA THR A 206 -31.76 6.55 20.15
C THR A 206 -30.44 7.25 20.47
N TYR A 207 -29.36 6.48 20.49
CA TYR A 207 -27.99 6.89 20.73
C TYR A 207 -27.12 6.50 19.54
N GLN A 208 -26.25 7.40 19.09
CA GLN A 208 -25.24 7.10 18.05
C GLN A 208 -24.00 6.47 18.67
N TRP A 209 -23.53 5.35 18.12
CA TRP A 209 -22.30 4.68 18.56
C TRP A 209 -21.25 4.58 17.46
N MET A 210 -21.60 4.88 16.20
CA MET A 210 -20.65 4.94 15.09
C MET A 210 -21.05 5.95 14.01
N GLY A 211 -20.04 6.57 13.40
CA GLY A 211 -20.19 7.50 12.29
C GLY A 211 -20.57 8.90 12.75
N ASN A 212 -21.06 9.72 11.82
CA ASN A 212 -21.47 11.11 12.06
C ASN A 212 -22.82 11.41 11.40
N GLY A 213 -23.90 10.73 11.82
CA GLY A 213 -25.25 10.89 11.26
C GLY A 213 -26.14 11.92 12.00
N PHE A 214 -26.02 12.01 13.32
CA PHE A 214 -26.78 12.95 14.16
C PHE A 214 -26.30 14.39 14.00
N GLY A 215 -27.23 15.29 13.68
CA GLY A 215 -26.95 16.72 13.49
C GLY A 215 -26.45 17.07 12.09
N THR A 216 -26.07 16.07 11.28
CA THR A 216 -25.60 16.21 9.90
C THR A 216 -26.63 15.69 8.89
N LEU A 217 -27.15 14.46 9.09
CA LEU A 217 -28.13 13.80 8.23
C LEU A 217 -29.53 13.81 8.84
N VAL A 218 -29.62 13.45 10.12
CA VAL A 218 -30.87 13.37 10.87
C VAL A 218 -30.82 14.29 12.09
N ARG A 219 -31.97 14.48 12.76
CA ARG A 219 -32.07 15.33 13.95
C ARG A 219 -30.99 14.97 14.97
N ALA A 220 -30.33 15.99 15.52
CA ALA A 220 -29.35 15.82 16.59
C ALA A 220 -29.91 15.02 17.79
N GLY A 221 -29.07 14.16 18.33
CA GLY A 221 -29.34 13.28 19.47
C GLY A 221 -28.07 13.02 20.29
N LYS A 222 -28.15 12.12 21.26
CA LYS A 222 -27.00 11.78 22.13
C LYS A 222 -26.13 10.70 21.49
N ALA A 223 -24.83 10.74 21.74
CA ALA A 223 -23.96 9.59 21.50
C ALA A 223 -24.08 8.57 22.65
N ALA A 224 -23.83 7.29 22.38
CA ALA A 224 -23.56 6.30 23.41
C ALA A 224 -22.20 6.64 24.06
N THR A 225 -22.08 6.42 25.37
CA THR A 225 -20.84 6.72 26.09
C THR A 225 -19.80 5.66 25.78
N GLN A 226 -18.72 6.02 25.10
CA GLN A 226 -17.60 5.10 24.87
C GLN A 226 -16.80 4.91 26.16
N LEU A 227 -16.76 3.67 26.65
CA LEU A 227 -16.06 3.29 27.89
C LEU A 227 -14.59 2.92 27.62
N SER A 228 -14.33 2.23 26.51
CA SER A 228 -12.97 1.84 26.14
C SER A 228 -12.85 1.47 24.67
N VAL A 229 -11.64 1.57 24.14
CA VAL A 229 -11.21 0.92 22.89
C VAL A 229 -9.93 0.11 23.13
N GLU A 230 -9.87 -1.07 22.54
CA GLU A 230 -8.73 -1.98 22.54
C GLU A 230 -8.43 -2.42 21.12
N TYR A 231 -7.19 -2.24 20.64
CA TYR A 231 -6.74 -2.84 19.40
C TYR A 231 -5.81 -4.02 19.65
N THR A 232 -5.95 -5.03 18.79
CA THR A 232 -5.09 -6.23 18.70
C THR A 232 -4.60 -6.38 17.26
N ALA A 233 -3.86 -7.43 16.92
CA ALA A 233 -3.34 -7.62 15.57
C ALA A 233 -4.46 -7.80 14.53
N THR A 234 -5.61 -8.35 14.94
CA THR A 234 -6.73 -8.69 14.05
C THR A 234 -8.05 -8.04 14.43
N ARG A 235 -8.22 -7.56 15.68
CA ARG A 235 -9.47 -6.93 16.18
C ARG A 235 -9.31 -5.50 16.67
N THR A 236 -10.36 -4.70 16.56
CA THR A 236 -10.54 -3.40 17.25
C THR A 236 -11.86 -3.47 17.99
N ILE A 237 -11.82 -3.29 19.30
CA ILE A 237 -12.92 -3.64 20.22
C ILE A 237 -13.31 -2.40 21.01
N PHE A 238 -14.52 -1.91 20.79
CA PHE A 238 -15.10 -0.78 21.51
C PHE A 238 -16.14 -1.27 22.52
N ARG A 239 -16.19 -0.64 23.70
CA ARG A 239 -17.22 -0.88 24.71
C ARG A 239 -17.98 0.40 24.99
N PHE A 240 -19.29 0.29 25.15
CA PHE A 240 -20.19 1.42 25.29
C PHE A 240 -21.20 1.24 26.41
N ASP A 241 -21.77 2.35 26.86
CA ASP A 241 -22.96 2.44 27.71
C ASP A 241 -24.00 3.37 27.04
N ALA A 242 -25.23 2.86 26.88
CA ALA A 242 -26.38 3.65 26.46
C ALA A 242 -27.53 3.45 27.46
N ASP A 243 -27.75 4.44 28.33
CA ASP A 243 -28.79 4.41 29.37
C ASP A 243 -28.69 3.17 30.27
N GLY A 244 -27.48 2.76 30.66
CA GLY A 244 -27.23 1.57 31.47
C GLY A 244 -27.25 0.24 30.71
N VAL A 245 -27.57 0.25 29.41
CA VAL A 245 -27.37 -0.91 28.53
C VAL A 245 -25.94 -0.87 28.02
N LYS A 246 -25.14 -1.85 28.44
CA LYS A 246 -23.74 -2.00 28.01
C LYS A 246 -23.62 -2.95 26.84
N PHE A 247 -22.75 -2.60 25.91
CA PHE A 247 -22.53 -3.39 24.71
C PHE A 247 -21.10 -3.23 24.19
N THR A 248 -20.68 -4.23 23.43
CA THR A 248 -19.36 -4.33 22.82
C THR A 248 -19.51 -4.40 21.29
N VAL A 249 -18.69 -3.61 20.59
CA VAL A 249 -18.58 -3.63 19.13
C VAL A 249 -17.17 -4.05 18.74
N THR A 250 -17.04 -5.18 18.05
CA THR A 250 -15.76 -5.72 17.59
C THR A 250 -15.69 -5.67 16.08
N PHE A 251 -14.71 -4.92 15.57
CA PHE A 251 -14.27 -5.00 14.19
C PHE A 251 -13.21 -6.09 14.11
N LEU A 252 -13.44 -7.13 13.30
CA LEU A 252 -12.51 -8.25 13.14
C LEU A 252 -12.13 -8.38 11.66
N THR A 253 -10.86 -8.17 11.37
CA THR A 253 -10.27 -8.58 10.09
C THR A 253 -9.35 -9.77 10.33
N PRO A 254 -9.77 -11.00 10.00
CA PRO A 254 -8.96 -12.19 10.22
C PRO A 254 -7.69 -12.14 9.37
N ILE A 255 -6.55 -12.48 9.96
CA ILE A 255 -5.29 -12.69 9.25
C ILE A 255 -4.98 -14.18 9.31
N THR A 256 -4.89 -14.83 8.15
CA THR A 256 -4.74 -16.30 8.03
C THR A 256 -3.59 -16.63 7.09
N PRO A 257 -2.33 -16.41 7.48
CA PRO A 257 -1.17 -16.47 6.58
C PRO A 257 -0.96 -17.84 5.92
N ASP A 258 -1.43 -18.92 6.56
CA ASP A 258 -1.30 -20.30 6.08
C ASP A 258 -2.53 -20.83 5.32
N ASP A 259 -3.59 -20.02 5.18
CA ASP A 259 -4.81 -20.38 4.46
C ASP A 259 -5.11 -19.34 3.38
N TYR A 260 -4.67 -19.63 2.15
CA TYR A 260 -4.82 -18.72 1.01
C TYR A 260 -6.30 -18.49 0.65
N LEU A 261 -7.17 -19.47 0.88
CA LEU A 261 -8.60 -19.31 0.61
C LEU A 261 -9.20 -18.26 1.55
N ARG A 262 -8.97 -18.39 2.86
CA ARG A 262 -9.44 -17.40 3.83
C ARG A 262 -8.73 -16.06 3.66
N GLN A 263 -7.42 -16.07 3.42
CA GLN A 263 -6.60 -14.87 3.29
C GLN A 263 -7.00 -14.01 2.08
N SER A 264 -7.44 -14.64 0.99
CA SER A 264 -7.81 -13.95 -0.26
C SER A 264 -9.20 -13.34 -0.27
N LEU A 265 -10.07 -13.63 0.71
CA LEU A 265 -11.39 -13.01 0.82
C LEU A 265 -11.22 -11.55 1.31
N PRO A 266 -11.58 -10.53 0.49
CA PRO A 266 -11.45 -9.13 0.88
C PRO A 266 -12.68 -8.69 1.69
N LEU A 267 -12.90 -9.36 2.82
CA LEU A 267 -14.04 -9.17 3.71
C LEU A 267 -13.54 -8.97 5.15
N SER A 268 -14.33 -8.23 5.95
CA SER A 268 -14.10 -7.98 7.37
C SER A 268 -15.44 -8.04 8.12
N TYR A 269 -15.40 -8.35 9.42
CA TYR A 269 -16.59 -8.46 10.26
C TYR A 269 -16.80 -7.22 11.11
N LEU A 270 -18.07 -6.91 11.35
CA LEU A 270 -18.56 -6.06 12.43
C LEU A 270 -19.45 -6.93 13.33
N TYR A 271 -19.04 -7.12 14.58
CA TYR A 271 -19.76 -7.94 15.55
C TYR A 271 -20.25 -7.06 16.72
N PHE A 272 -21.56 -7.02 16.91
CA PHE A 272 -22.22 -6.28 17.99
C PHE A 272 -22.73 -7.28 19.03
N GLU A 273 -22.48 -7.03 20.32
CA GLU A 273 -22.94 -7.88 21.41
C GLU A 273 -23.39 -7.03 22.60
N LEU A 274 -24.58 -7.29 23.12
CA LEU A 274 -25.01 -6.76 24.42
C LEU A 274 -24.29 -7.53 25.52
N ASP A 275 -23.72 -6.83 26.49
CA ASP A 275 -22.97 -7.45 27.60
C ASP A 275 -23.87 -8.41 28.42
N GLN A 276 -25.17 -8.15 28.43
CA GLN A 276 -26.22 -9.01 28.98
C GLN A 276 -27.46 -8.96 28.08
N PRO A 277 -28.29 -10.02 28.06
CA PRO A 277 -29.59 -9.96 27.40
C PRO A 277 -30.44 -8.79 27.93
N PRO A 278 -31.26 -8.13 27.08
CA PRO A 278 -32.16 -7.08 27.53
C PRO A 278 -33.06 -7.58 28.68
N PRO A 279 -33.15 -6.83 29.80
CA PRO A 279 -34.14 -7.11 30.83
C PRO A 279 -35.56 -7.12 30.25
N ALA A 280 -36.46 -7.94 30.79
CA ALA A 280 -37.83 -8.08 30.25
C ALA A 280 -38.66 -6.78 30.21
N ASN A 281 -38.25 -5.74 30.94
CA ASN A 281 -38.88 -4.43 31.00
C ASN A 281 -38.16 -3.36 30.16
N ARG A 282 -37.11 -3.73 29.42
CA ARG A 282 -36.31 -2.83 28.58
C ARG A 282 -36.48 -3.24 27.13
N SER A 283 -36.52 -2.24 26.26
CA SER A 283 -36.65 -2.42 24.82
C SER A 283 -35.37 -1.98 24.12
N VAL A 284 -34.68 -2.90 23.44
CA VAL A 284 -33.35 -2.65 22.86
C VAL A 284 -33.30 -3.05 21.39
N GLN A 285 -32.94 -2.09 20.53
CA GLN A 285 -32.71 -2.33 19.11
C GLN A 285 -31.38 -1.73 18.67
N MET A 286 -30.78 -2.29 17.61
CA MET A 286 -29.59 -1.71 16.97
C MET A 286 -29.81 -1.49 15.48
N TYR A 287 -29.06 -0.55 14.91
CA TYR A 287 -29.06 -0.23 13.48
C TYR A 287 -27.65 0.01 12.98
N THR A 288 -27.38 -0.41 11.74
CA THR A 288 -26.16 -0.04 11.03
C THR A 288 -26.38 -0.01 9.52
N ASP A 289 -25.72 0.91 8.84
CA ASP A 289 -25.73 1.01 7.37
C ASP A 289 -24.35 1.35 6.80
N ILE A 290 -24.16 1.00 5.53
CA ILE A 290 -23.15 1.62 4.67
C ILE A 290 -23.86 2.39 3.54
N ASP A 291 -23.12 3.22 2.81
CA ASP A 291 -23.63 3.93 1.63
C ASP A 291 -22.81 3.69 0.36
N GLU A 292 -23.20 4.32 -0.75
CA GLU A 292 -22.54 4.20 -2.05
C GLU A 292 -21.07 4.62 -2.06
N ARG A 293 -20.61 5.39 -1.06
CA ARG A 293 -19.21 5.81 -0.99
C ARG A 293 -18.31 4.59 -0.85
N TRP A 294 -18.80 3.42 -0.44
CA TRP A 294 -18.01 2.18 -0.45
C TRP A 294 -17.75 1.59 -1.84
N VAL A 295 -18.40 2.09 -2.90
CA VAL A 295 -18.33 1.54 -4.27
C VAL A 295 -17.32 2.27 -5.17
N THR A 296 -17.20 3.60 -5.04
CA THR A 296 -16.38 4.45 -5.92
C THR A 296 -15.81 5.62 -5.15
N GLY A 297 -14.67 6.15 -5.60
CA GLY A 297 -14.13 7.41 -5.10
C GLY A 297 -14.91 8.65 -5.55
N HIS A 298 -15.79 8.54 -6.57
CA HIS A 298 -16.63 9.64 -7.06
C HIS A 298 -17.79 9.91 -6.10
N ASP A 299 -17.49 10.51 -4.95
CA ASP A 299 -18.50 11.01 -4.04
C ASP A 299 -19.32 12.13 -4.69
N TYR A 300 -20.62 12.17 -4.36
CA TYR A 300 -21.57 13.20 -4.81
C TYR A 300 -21.84 13.31 -6.32
N ASP A 301 -21.27 12.46 -7.18
CA ASP A 301 -21.54 12.43 -8.63
C ASP A 301 -22.39 11.22 -9.06
N TYR A 302 -23.60 11.10 -8.52
CA TYR A 302 -24.52 10.03 -8.93
C TYR A 302 -24.93 10.13 -10.41
N GLN A 303 -24.96 11.34 -11.00
CA GLN A 303 -25.40 11.52 -12.39
C GLN A 303 -24.39 10.93 -13.38
N GLY A 304 -23.09 11.15 -13.15
CA GLY A 304 -22.00 10.57 -13.95
C GLY A 304 -21.65 9.14 -13.54
N THR A 305 -21.85 8.77 -12.27
CA THR A 305 -21.44 7.48 -11.71
C THR A 305 -22.57 6.73 -10.99
N PRO A 306 -23.69 6.41 -11.66
CA PRO A 306 -24.81 5.77 -11.00
C PRO A 306 -24.48 4.34 -10.55
N TYR A 307 -25.20 3.88 -9.52
CA TYR A 307 -25.00 2.58 -8.89
C TYR A 307 -26.19 1.64 -9.12
N ASP A 308 -25.94 0.34 -9.09
CA ASP A 308 -26.92 -0.72 -8.97
C ASP A 308 -26.75 -1.44 -7.64
N VAL A 309 -27.86 -1.99 -7.14
CA VAL A 309 -27.86 -2.83 -5.95
C VAL A 309 -28.55 -4.14 -6.25
N ARG A 310 -27.97 -5.22 -5.73
CA ARG A 310 -28.57 -6.54 -5.70
C ARG A 310 -28.68 -6.99 -4.26
N PHE A 311 -29.89 -7.32 -3.85
CA PHE A 311 -30.16 -7.89 -2.54
C PHE A 311 -30.37 -9.40 -2.65
N SER A 312 -29.82 -10.15 -1.70
CA SER A 312 -30.03 -11.59 -1.55
C SER A 312 -30.32 -11.92 -0.10
N ASP A 313 -31.47 -12.55 0.16
CA ASP A 313 -31.82 -13.10 1.46
C ASP A 313 -31.99 -14.61 1.34
N LYS A 314 -30.92 -15.35 1.65
CA LYS A 314 -30.86 -16.81 1.46
C LYS A 314 -30.04 -17.46 2.57
N GLY A 315 -30.51 -18.61 3.03
CA GLY A 315 -29.80 -19.41 4.03
C GLY A 315 -29.65 -18.66 5.35
N ASN A 316 -28.41 -18.54 5.82
CA ASN A 316 -28.06 -17.90 7.09
C ASN A 316 -27.64 -16.44 6.93
N SER A 317 -28.03 -15.76 5.84
CA SER A 317 -27.49 -14.45 5.50
C SER A 317 -28.40 -13.60 4.61
N SER A 318 -28.45 -12.30 4.92
CA SER A 318 -29.02 -11.25 4.08
C SER A 318 -27.89 -10.36 3.57
N MET A 319 -27.84 -10.05 2.28
CA MET A 319 -26.67 -9.46 1.62
C MET A 319 -27.04 -8.36 0.63
N TYR A 320 -26.33 -7.25 0.68
CA TYR A 320 -26.26 -6.21 -0.34
C TYR A 320 -24.98 -6.36 -1.15
N PHE A 321 -25.12 -6.34 -2.47
CA PHE A 321 -24.02 -6.16 -3.42
C PHE A 321 -24.28 -4.89 -4.21
N VAL A 322 -23.43 -3.88 -4.03
CA VAL A 322 -23.57 -2.57 -4.67
C VAL A 322 -22.44 -2.39 -5.67
N THR A 323 -22.78 -2.04 -6.90
CA THR A 323 -21.83 -1.90 -8.01
C THR A 323 -22.09 -0.60 -8.77
N ARG A 324 -21.10 -0.09 -9.50
CA ARG A 324 -21.38 0.93 -10.53
C ARG A 324 -22.20 0.30 -11.66
N LYS A 325 -23.10 1.07 -12.27
CA LYS A 325 -23.80 0.67 -13.50
C LYS A 325 -22.84 0.48 -14.67
N SER A 326 -21.78 1.29 -14.71
CA SER A 326 -20.74 1.26 -15.73
C SER A 326 -19.36 1.10 -15.08
N PRO A 327 -18.98 -0.12 -14.63
CA PRO A 327 -17.68 -0.38 -14.03
C PRO A 327 -16.52 -0.07 -14.97
N GLN A 328 -15.44 0.48 -14.43
CA GLN A 328 -14.19 0.77 -15.15
C GLN A 328 -13.11 -0.18 -14.61
N VAL A 329 -12.91 -1.30 -15.31
CA VAL A 329 -12.01 -2.37 -14.86
C VAL A 329 -10.56 -1.88 -14.94
N TYR A 330 -9.79 -2.17 -13.89
CA TYR A 330 -8.38 -1.78 -13.72
C TYR A 330 -8.11 -0.27 -13.62
N THR A 331 -9.12 0.53 -13.31
CA THR A 331 -8.94 1.97 -13.08
C THR A 331 -9.17 2.32 -11.63
N GLU A 332 -8.44 3.34 -11.17
CA GLU A 332 -8.64 3.94 -9.86
C GLU A 332 -9.13 5.39 -9.99
N PHE A 333 -9.93 5.80 -9.02
CA PHE A 333 -10.17 7.21 -8.74
C PHE A 333 -10.02 7.43 -7.23
N ARG A 334 -9.24 8.44 -6.84
CA ARG A 334 -8.86 8.68 -5.44
C ARG A 334 -8.29 7.43 -4.75
N GLN A 335 -7.41 6.73 -5.46
CA GLN A 335 -6.77 5.48 -5.00
C GLN A 335 -7.74 4.31 -4.72
N ARG A 336 -8.98 4.38 -5.22
CA ARG A 336 -10.02 3.37 -5.02
C ARG A 336 -10.44 2.74 -6.34
N ALA A 337 -10.75 1.45 -6.29
CA ALA A 337 -11.17 0.69 -7.45
C ALA A 337 -12.48 1.24 -8.01
N GLU A 338 -12.53 1.37 -9.33
CA GLU A 338 -13.69 1.87 -10.06
C GLU A 338 -14.51 0.74 -10.73
N TRP A 339 -14.26 -0.50 -10.31
CA TRP A 339 -15.00 -1.72 -10.64
C TRP A 339 -15.04 -2.68 -9.45
N GLY A 340 -15.95 -3.66 -9.50
CA GLY A 340 -16.18 -4.60 -8.41
C GLY A 340 -17.46 -4.27 -7.65
N ASN A 341 -17.60 -4.82 -6.45
CA ASN A 341 -18.78 -4.66 -5.61
C ASN A 341 -18.42 -4.34 -4.16
N ALA A 342 -19.08 -3.34 -3.61
CA ALA A 342 -19.18 -3.17 -2.17
C ALA A 342 -20.20 -4.20 -1.65
N THR A 343 -19.75 -5.04 -0.72
CA THR A 343 -20.57 -6.06 -0.06
C THR A 343 -20.91 -5.59 1.34
N TYR A 344 -22.19 -5.66 1.72
CA TYR A 344 -22.62 -5.54 3.10
C TYR A 344 -23.64 -6.61 3.45
N ALA A 345 -23.33 -7.46 4.42
CA ALA A 345 -24.17 -8.60 4.78
C ALA A 345 -24.42 -8.69 6.28
N ALA A 346 -25.51 -9.34 6.65
CA ALA A 346 -25.86 -9.69 8.02
C ALA A 346 -26.08 -11.20 8.13
N ARG A 347 -25.60 -11.81 9.22
CA ARG A 347 -25.99 -13.17 9.60
C ARG A 347 -27.48 -13.15 9.99
N ALA A 348 -28.21 -14.20 9.62
CA ALA A 348 -29.61 -14.33 9.96
C ALA A 348 -29.81 -14.22 11.48
N HIS A 349 -30.79 -13.43 11.89
CA HIS A 349 -31.09 -13.17 13.29
C HIS A 349 -32.60 -12.94 13.48
N LYS A 350 -33.14 -13.37 14.62
CA LYS A 350 -34.55 -13.14 14.94
C LYS A 350 -34.76 -11.69 15.36
N GLY A 351 -35.51 -10.95 14.55
CA GLY A 351 -35.65 -9.51 14.70
C GLY A 351 -34.81 -8.72 13.72
N LEU A 352 -34.08 -9.39 12.82
CA LEU A 352 -33.42 -8.75 11.69
C LEU A 352 -34.45 -8.15 10.73
N SER A 353 -34.24 -6.89 10.37
CA SER A 353 -34.90 -6.19 9.27
C SER A 353 -33.84 -5.50 8.42
N SER A 354 -34.13 -5.27 7.16
CA SER A 354 -33.19 -4.64 6.23
C SER A 354 -33.91 -3.79 5.21
N ARG A 355 -33.28 -2.69 4.79
CA ARG A 355 -33.86 -1.77 3.81
C ARG A 355 -32.75 -1.10 3.01
N ASN A 356 -32.97 -0.90 1.71
CA ASN A 356 -32.22 0.10 0.96
C ASN A 356 -33.11 1.23 0.46
N ASN A 357 -32.74 2.47 0.80
CA ASN A 357 -33.43 3.69 0.41
C ASN A 357 -32.52 4.91 0.68
N ASN A 358 -33.01 6.13 0.45
CA ASN A 358 -32.33 7.34 0.89
C ASN A 358 -32.00 7.27 2.39
N ASN A 359 -30.78 7.68 2.76
CA ASN A 359 -30.22 7.56 4.11
C ASN A 359 -31.05 8.29 5.17
N ILE A 360 -31.55 9.49 4.91
CA ILE A 360 -32.41 10.24 5.84
C ILE A 360 -33.70 9.47 6.09
N VAL A 361 -34.31 8.91 5.05
CA VAL A 361 -35.56 8.14 5.16
C VAL A 361 -35.36 6.91 6.02
N THR A 362 -34.34 6.10 5.71
CA THR A 362 -34.06 4.84 6.39
C THR A 362 -33.66 5.07 7.85
N GLN A 363 -32.74 6.00 8.11
CA GLN A 363 -32.30 6.31 9.48
C GLN A 363 -33.42 6.94 10.31
N SER A 364 -34.24 7.83 9.73
CA SER A 364 -35.40 8.40 10.42
C SER A 364 -36.48 7.38 10.75
N GLU A 365 -36.65 6.34 9.92
CA GLU A 365 -37.56 5.24 10.21
C GLU A 365 -37.11 4.48 11.46
N PHE A 366 -35.83 4.09 11.51
CA PHE A 366 -35.26 3.40 12.67
C PHE A 366 -35.38 4.24 13.95
N ILE A 367 -35.02 5.52 13.91
CA ILE A 367 -35.11 6.41 15.09
C ILE A 367 -36.54 6.44 15.66
N LYS A 368 -37.56 6.45 14.79
CA LYS A 368 -38.96 6.50 15.20
C LYS A 368 -39.47 5.15 15.72
N ARG A 369 -39.10 4.04 15.08
CA ARG A 369 -39.76 2.73 15.26
C ARG A 369 -38.90 1.67 15.94
N GLY A 370 -37.58 1.78 15.88
CA GLY A 370 -36.64 0.73 16.30
C GLY A 370 -36.42 -0.38 15.26
N ASN A 371 -37.06 -0.30 14.10
CA ASN A 371 -36.88 -1.23 12.98
C ASN A 371 -36.93 -0.48 11.65
N VAL A 372 -36.61 -1.17 10.56
CA VAL A 372 -36.78 -0.66 9.19
C VAL A 372 -37.75 -1.55 8.42
N THR A 373 -38.48 -0.98 7.48
CA THR A 373 -39.37 -1.76 6.61
C THR A 373 -38.55 -2.66 5.68
N PHE A 374 -38.86 -3.96 5.65
CA PHE A 374 -38.21 -4.93 4.77
C PHE A 374 -38.57 -4.67 3.29
N ASP A 375 -37.70 -3.95 2.59
CA ASP A 375 -37.95 -3.43 1.24
C ASP A 375 -36.63 -3.20 0.49
N HIS A 376 -36.56 -3.72 -0.72
CA HIS A 376 -35.35 -3.78 -1.53
C HIS A 376 -35.65 -3.38 -2.97
N GLY A 377 -35.66 -2.07 -3.22
CA GLY A 377 -35.84 -1.49 -4.54
C GLY A 377 -34.52 -1.17 -5.26
N PRO A 378 -34.58 -0.78 -6.54
CA PRO A 378 -33.40 -0.24 -7.23
C PRO A 378 -32.93 1.07 -6.59
N THR A 379 -31.64 1.38 -6.73
CA THR A 379 -31.08 2.70 -6.40
C THR A 379 -31.55 3.70 -7.45
N LEU A 380 -32.30 4.74 -7.04
CA LEU A 380 -32.90 5.73 -7.95
C LEU A 380 -32.33 7.15 -7.79
N GLY A 381 -31.37 7.36 -6.90
CA GLY A 381 -30.76 8.65 -6.61
C GLY A 381 -29.50 8.51 -5.75
N PRO A 382 -28.87 9.63 -5.35
CA PRO A 382 -27.75 9.64 -4.39
C PRO A 382 -28.24 9.41 -2.94
N ASP A 383 -27.28 9.39 -2.03
CA ASP A 383 -27.45 9.39 -0.58
C ASP A 383 -28.23 8.16 -0.10
N ASN A 384 -27.81 6.97 -0.50
CA ASN A 384 -28.49 5.72 -0.12
C ASN A 384 -27.94 5.17 1.18
N SER A 385 -28.77 4.36 1.83
CA SER A 385 -28.42 3.59 3.00
C SER A 385 -28.73 2.14 2.69
N TYR A 386 -27.73 1.27 2.83
CA TYR A 386 -27.85 -0.18 2.75
C TYR A 386 -27.85 -0.72 4.17
N ALA A 387 -29.05 -0.82 4.76
CA ALA A 387 -29.20 -0.90 6.20
C ALA A 387 -29.65 -2.27 6.71
N PHE A 388 -29.17 -2.58 7.91
CA PHE A 388 -29.70 -3.62 8.76
C PHE A 388 -30.11 -3.05 10.12
N ALA A 389 -31.21 -3.55 10.68
CA ALA A 389 -31.61 -3.31 12.05
C ALA A 389 -31.97 -4.62 12.75
N VAL A 390 -31.65 -4.73 14.04
CA VAL A 390 -31.94 -5.92 14.85
C VAL A 390 -32.73 -5.50 16.08
N ASP A 391 -33.91 -6.10 16.24
CA ASP A 391 -34.72 -5.98 17.45
C ASP A 391 -34.44 -7.14 18.42
N PHE A 392 -33.78 -6.83 19.54
CA PHE A 392 -33.40 -7.84 20.54
C PHE A 392 -34.55 -8.24 21.46
N ASP A 393 -35.69 -7.54 21.40
CA ASP A 393 -36.87 -7.83 22.21
C ASP A 393 -37.68 -9.02 21.65
N VAL A 394 -37.42 -9.38 20.40
CA VAL A 394 -38.09 -10.50 19.74
C VAL A 394 -37.81 -11.80 20.51
N LYS A 395 -38.86 -12.56 20.82
CA LYS A 395 -38.77 -13.78 21.62
C LYS A 395 -37.74 -14.77 21.05
N GLY A 396 -36.69 -15.02 21.83
CA GLY A 396 -35.63 -15.96 21.50
C GLY A 396 -34.61 -15.40 20.49
N ALA A 397 -34.55 -14.07 20.33
CA ALA A 397 -33.43 -13.36 19.75
C ALA A 397 -32.16 -13.58 20.57
N ALA A 398 -31.02 -13.72 19.88
CA ALA A 398 -29.73 -13.74 20.53
C ALA A 398 -29.31 -12.31 20.89
N PRO A 399 -28.56 -12.07 21.98
CA PRO A 399 -28.12 -10.73 22.38
C PRO A 399 -26.94 -10.20 21.53
N ASN A 400 -26.77 -10.68 20.30
CA ASN A 400 -25.68 -10.31 19.41
C ASN A 400 -26.16 -10.17 17.96
N ALA A 401 -25.36 -9.52 17.12
CA ALA A 401 -25.57 -9.40 15.68
C ALA A 401 -24.22 -9.42 14.96
N LEU A 402 -24.15 -10.10 13.82
CA LEU A 402 -22.95 -10.22 13.01
C LEU A 402 -23.18 -9.63 11.62
N PHE A 403 -22.29 -8.75 11.21
CA PHE A 403 -22.26 -8.13 9.89
C PHE A 403 -20.92 -8.37 9.20
N VAL A 404 -20.92 -8.29 7.88
CA VAL A 404 -19.74 -8.41 7.02
C VAL A 404 -19.72 -7.22 6.08
N VAL A 405 -18.56 -6.59 5.92
CA VAL A 405 -18.30 -5.55 4.93
C VAL A 405 -17.13 -5.95 4.04
N GLY A 406 -17.16 -5.60 2.77
CA GLY A 406 -15.96 -5.68 1.96
C GLY A 406 -16.09 -5.17 0.54
N HIS A 407 -15.01 -5.34 -0.22
CA HIS A 407 -14.94 -4.91 -1.62
C HIS A 407 -14.35 -6.03 -2.48
N MET A 408 -15.23 -6.76 -3.18
CA MET A 408 -14.85 -7.91 -3.99
C MET A 408 -14.77 -7.53 -5.47
N ARG A 409 -13.75 -8.04 -6.19
CA ARG A 409 -13.51 -7.76 -7.61
C ARG A 409 -13.38 -9.07 -8.38
N SER A 410 -13.48 -8.99 -9.70
CA SER A 410 -13.11 -10.06 -10.61
C SER A 410 -13.07 -9.46 -12.02
N PRO A 411 -11.92 -9.37 -12.68
CA PRO A 411 -10.56 -9.70 -12.20
C PRO A 411 -10.04 -8.70 -11.15
N TYR A 412 -8.88 -9.02 -10.55
CA TYR A 412 -8.23 -8.24 -9.49
C TYR A 412 -7.10 -7.35 -10.02
N VAL A 413 -6.19 -7.93 -10.81
CA VAL A 413 -5.09 -7.23 -11.47
C VAL A 413 -4.90 -7.78 -12.87
N ASN A 414 -4.29 -7.00 -13.76
CA ASN A 414 -3.73 -7.54 -15.00
C ASN A 414 -2.21 -7.66 -14.89
N TYR A 415 -1.66 -8.69 -15.54
CA TYR A 415 -0.24 -9.01 -15.47
C TYR A 415 0.35 -9.25 -16.85
N ILE A 416 1.44 -8.57 -17.16
CA ILE A 416 2.21 -8.80 -18.37
C ILE A 416 2.86 -10.20 -18.38
N ARG A 417 2.61 -10.95 -19.45
CA ARG A 417 3.21 -12.28 -19.69
C ARG A 417 3.89 -12.31 -21.04
N ALA A 418 5.13 -12.80 -21.10
CA ALA A 418 5.76 -13.09 -22.38
C ALA A 418 5.07 -14.29 -23.07
N LYS A 419 4.89 -14.20 -24.39
CA LYS A 419 4.36 -15.32 -25.19
C LYS A 419 5.36 -16.48 -25.29
N LYS A 420 6.65 -16.18 -25.19
CA LYS A 420 7.75 -17.15 -25.24
C LYS A 420 8.83 -16.74 -24.22
N PRO A 421 8.62 -17.00 -22.92
CA PRO A 421 9.58 -16.64 -21.87
C PRO A 421 10.97 -17.22 -22.15
N GLY A 422 12.02 -16.42 -21.93
CA GLY A 422 13.41 -16.84 -22.07
C GLY A 422 13.92 -17.02 -23.51
N SER A 423 13.10 -16.76 -24.53
CA SER A 423 13.48 -16.96 -25.94
C SER A 423 14.07 -15.71 -26.62
N GLY A 424 14.32 -14.63 -25.88
CA GLY A 424 14.66 -13.30 -26.41
C GLY A 424 13.54 -12.64 -27.22
N SER A 425 12.33 -13.20 -27.19
CA SER A 425 11.17 -12.63 -27.88
C SER A 425 10.54 -11.54 -27.02
N THR A 426 10.35 -10.36 -27.60
CA THR A 426 9.68 -9.23 -26.94
C THR A 426 8.16 -9.27 -27.05
N ALA A 427 7.59 -10.39 -27.53
CA ALA A 427 6.14 -10.51 -27.70
C ALA A 427 5.47 -10.87 -26.37
N PHE A 428 4.48 -10.07 -25.95
CA PHE A 428 3.77 -10.24 -24.69
C PHE A 428 2.24 -10.20 -24.86
N PHE A 429 1.51 -10.44 -23.77
CA PHE A 429 0.08 -10.22 -23.62
C PHE A 429 -0.23 -9.82 -22.17
N GLN A 430 -1.42 -9.25 -21.94
CA GLN A 430 -1.94 -8.96 -20.60
C GLN A 430 -2.83 -10.12 -20.14
N GLU A 431 -2.53 -10.68 -18.97
CA GLU A 431 -3.25 -11.79 -18.34
C GLU A 431 -4.11 -11.27 -17.18
N ASP A 432 -5.41 -11.54 -17.22
CA ASP A 432 -6.29 -11.31 -16.07
C ASP A 432 -5.92 -12.27 -14.92
N ARG A 433 -5.75 -11.69 -13.72
CA ARG A 433 -5.51 -12.44 -12.49
C ARG A 433 -6.74 -12.34 -11.59
N TYR A 434 -7.17 -13.48 -11.05
CA TYR A 434 -8.40 -13.60 -10.26
C TYR A 434 -8.08 -13.87 -8.80
N GLY A 435 -8.96 -13.46 -7.89
CA GLY A 435 -8.75 -13.70 -6.46
C GLY A 435 -8.74 -15.19 -6.14
N TYR A 436 -7.80 -15.66 -5.32
CA TYR A 436 -7.66 -17.09 -5.01
C TYR A 436 -8.96 -17.72 -4.47
N TRP A 437 -9.81 -16.94 -3.79
CA TRP A 437 -11.12 -17.42 -3.31
C TRP A 437 -12.04 -17.94 -4.42
N GLN A 438 -11.86 -17.49 -5.66
CA GLN A 438 -12.64 -17.95 -6.82
C GLN A 438 -12.34 -19.41 -7.18
N THR A 439 -11.22 -19.97 -6.72
CA THR A 439 -10.91 -21.41 -6.84
C THR A 439 -11.92 -22.30 -6.12
N LYS A 440 -12.62 -21.74 -5.12
CA LYS A 440 -13.60 -22.45 -4.30
C LYS A 440 -15.03 -22.00 -4.56
N PHE A 441 -15.25 -20.72 -4.83
CA PHE A 441 -16.57 -20.13 -4.94
C PHE A 441 -16.79 -19.55 -6.34
N ASP A 442 -17.84 -20.01 -6.99
CA ASP A 442 -18.29 -19.57 -8.33
C ASP A 442 -19.17 -18.31 -8.27
N THR A 443 -19.70 -17.95 -7.10
CA THR A 443 -20.53 -16.75 -6.90
C THR A 443 -20.13 -15.98 -5.64
N LEU A 444 -20.43 -14.67 -5.65
CA LEU A 444 -20.23 -13.80 -4.49
C LEU A 444 -21.04 -14.27 -3.28
N GLU A 445 -22.29 -14.70 -3.48
CA GLU A 445 -23.15 -15.18 -2.39
C GLU A 445 -22.55 -16.37 -1.66
N LYS A 446 -21.95 -17.32 -2.36
CA LYS A 446 -21.32 -18.48 -1.72
C LYS A 446 -20.08 -18.08 -0.93
N ALA A 447 -19.26 -17.19 -1.48
CA ALA A 447 -18.08 -16.67 -0.79
C ALA A 447 -18.45 -15.88 0.48
N VAL A 448 -19.45 -15.00 0.39
CA VAL A 448 -19.94 -14.21 1.54
C VAL A 448 -20.65 -15.10 2.56
N SER A 449 -21.45 -16.08 2.13
CA SER A 449 -22.10 -17.03 3.05
C SER A 449 -21.07 -17.85 3.83
N PHE A 450 -20.04 -18.35 3.13
CA PHE A 450 -18.92 -19.04 3.77
C PHE A 450 -18.24 -18.16 4.83
N PHE A 451 -17.95 -16.90 4.50
CA PHE A 451 -17.34 -15.97 5.45
C PHE A 451 -18.28 -15.71 6.64
N VAL A 452 -19.57 -15.44 6.42
CA VAL A 452 -20.56 -15.29 7.50
C VAL A 452 -20.57 -16.50 8.43
N ASP A 453 -20.53 -17.72 7.89
CA ASP A 453 -20.56 -18.95 8.69
C ASP A 453 -19.21 -19.27 9.38
N ASP A 454 -18.09 -18.76 8.85
CA ASP A 454 -16.73 -19.02 9.38
C ASP A 454 -16.36 -18.15 10.60
N PHE A 455 -17.19 -17.16 10.97
CA PHE A 455 -16.87 -16.18 12.02
C PHE A 455 -16.37 -16.79 13.33
N ASP A 456 -16.98 -17.86 13.83
CA ASP A 456 -16.58 -18.45 15.13
C ASP A 456 -15.17 -19.05 15.05
N SER A 457 -14.84 -19.70 13.93
CA SER A 457 -13.49 -20.20 13.63
C SER A 457 -12.51 -19.05 13.44
N ALA A 458 -12.91 -18.02 12.69
CA ALA A 458 -12.09 -16.85 12.42
C ALA A 458 -11.77 -16.07 13.70
N LEU A 459 -12.74 -15.89 14.61
CA LEU A 459 -12.56 -15.24 15.90
C LEU A 459 -11.66 -16.05 16.83
N ALA A 460 -11.79 -17.38 16.84
CA ALA A 460 -10.92 -18.26 17.62
C ALA A 460 -9.46 -18.17 17.13
N GLY A 461 -9.24 -18.26 15.81
CA GLY A 461 -7.92 -18.11 15.20
C GLY A 461 -7.32 -16.71 15.42
N ALA A 462 -8.15 -15.67 15.29
CA ALA A 462 -7.77 -14.28 15.57
C ALA A 462 -7.24 -14.11 17.01
N LYS A 463 -7.97 -14.62 18.01
CA LYS A 463 -7.53 -14.54 19.42
C LYS A 463 -6.19 -15.27 19.65
N GLN A 464 -6.00 -16.42 19.02
CA GLN A 464 -4.74 -17.17 19.12
C GLN A 464 -3.59 -16.41 18.47
N PHE A 465 -3.80 -15.89 17.27
CA PHE A 465 -2.78 -15.13 16.54
C PHE A 465 -2.45 -13.81 17.25
N ASP A 466 -3.44 -13.08 17.75
CA ASP A 466 -3.22 -11.86 18.54
C ASP A 466 -2.34 -12.14 19.77
N GLN A 467 -2.63 -13.21 20.51
CA GLN A 467 -1.85 -13.60 21.68
C GLN A 467 -0.42 -13.99 21.29
N GLN A 468 -0.26 -14.73 20.19
CA GLN A 468 1.05 -15.11 19.67
C GLN A 468 1.91 -13.87 19.33
N ILE A 469 1.35 -12.89 18.62
CA ILE A 469 2.09 -11.65 18.28
C ILE A 469 2.58 -10.96 19.55
N VAL A 470 1.70 -10.80 20.54
CA VAL A 470 2.03 -10.11 21.80
C VAL A 470 3.12 -10.87 22.56
N ASP A 471 2.97 -12.17 22.76
CA ASP A 471 3.91 -12.98 23.54
C ASP A 471 5.27 -13.06 22.87
N ASP A 472 5.31 -13.34 21.56
CA ASP A 472 6.56 -13.43 20.81
C ASP A 472 7.27 -12.07 20.78
N SER A 473 6.54 -10.96 20.57
CA SER A 473 7.13 -9.61 20.55
C SER A 473 7.76 -9.28 21.91
N LYS A 474 7.04 -9.51 23.01
CA LYS A 474 7.58 -9.29 24.36
C LYS A 474 8.83 -10.13 24.59
N ALA A 475 8.80 -11.41 24.21
CA ALA A 475 9.91 -12.31 24.41
C ALA A 475 11.18 -11.85 23.67
N VAL A 476 11.09 -11.49 22.38
CA VAL A 476 12.27 -11.09 21.59
C VAL A 476 12.84 -9.74 22.00
N ALA A 477 12.02 -8.84 22.54
CA ALA A 477 12.47 -7.57 23.10
C ALA A 477 13.01 -7.69 24.55
N GLY A 478 13.02 -8.90 25.13
CA GLY A 478 13.56 -9.14 26.48
C GLY A 478 12.55 -8.95 27.64
N GLY A 479 11.26 -8.78 27.32
CA GLY A 479 10.18 -8.62 28.30
C GLY A 479 10.11 -7.24 28.94
N GLY A 480 9.43 -7.16 30.09
CA GLY A 480 9.25 -5.90 30.83
C GLY A 480 8.53 -4.81 30.02
N GLU A 481 8.80 -3.56 30.37
CA GLU A 481 8.13 -2.41 29.75
C GLU A 481 8.51 -2.24 28.28
N VAL A 482 9.78 -2.45 27.91
CA VAL A 482 10.24 -2.39 26.51
C VAL A 482 9.56 -3.47 25.67
N GLY A 483 9.38 -4.68 26.21
CA GLY A 483 8.60 -5.74 25.57
C GLY A 483 7.14 -5.35 25.34
N ASP A 484 6.51 -4.70 26.32
CA ASP A 484 5.14 -4.19 26.17
C ASP A 484 5.04 -3.11 25.08
N ARG A 485 6.04 -2.21 25.02
CA ARG A 485 6.14 -1.15 24.00
C ARG A 485 6.32 -1.72 22.60
N TYR A 486 7.24 -2.68 22.44
CA TYR A 486 7.45 -3.36 21.15
C TYR A 486 6.21 -4.12 20.71
N ALA A 487 5.53 -4.83 21.64
CA ALA A 487 4.28 -5.52 21.35
C ALA A 487 3.16 -4.56 20.89
N ALA A 488 3.08 -3.33 21.43
CA ALA A 488 2.10 -2.34 20.99
C ALA A 488 2.33 -1.89 19.52
N ILE A 489 3.60 -1.76 19.11
CA ILE A 489 4.02 -1.40 17.75
C ILE A 489 3.70 -2.55 16.78
N THR A 490 4.17 -3.76 17.06
CA THR A 490 3.97 -4.92 16.17
C THR A 490 2.48 -5.24 16.01
N THR A 491 1.72 -5.20 17.10
CA THR A 491 0.27 -5.43 17.10
C THR A 491 -0.48 -4.46 16.18
N LEU A 492 -0.12 -3.18 16.16
CA LEU A 492 -0.79 -2.18 15.31
C LEU A 492 -0.51 -2.41 13.81
N SER A 493 0.66 -2.97 13.49
CA SER A 493 1.21 -3.01 12.13
C SER A 493 0.62 -4.11 11.25
N VAL A 494 0.13 -5.20 11.86
CA VAL A 494 -0.24 -6.44 11.15
C VAL A 494 -1.30 -6.22 10.07
N ARG A 495 -2.46 -5.65 10.40
CA ARG A 495 -3.54 -5.45 9.41
C ARG A 495 -3.10 -4.51 8.29
N GLN A 496 -2.37 -3.45 8.61
CA GLN A 496 -1.88 -2.50 7.62
C GLN A 496 -1.01 -3.20 6.58
N ALA A 497 0.00 -3.94 7.03
CA ALA A 497 0.92 -4.65 6.16
C ALA A 497 0.23 -5.76 5.33
N PHE A 498 -0.70 -6.52 5.91
CA PHE A 498 -1.43 -7.55 5.18
C PHE A 498 -2.49 -7.00 4.22
N ALA A 499 -2.92 -5.75 4.38
CA ALA A 499 -3.91 -5.12 3.51
C ALA A 499 -3.32 -4.56 2.21
N THR A 500 -2.04 -4.78 1.92
CA THR A 500 -1.39 -4.15 0.77
C THR A 500 -1.18 -5.07 -0.42
N PHE A 501 -1.42 -6.37 -0.26
CA PHE A 501 -1.23 -7.35 -1.33
C PHE A 501 -2.43 -8.29 -1.46
N GLU A 502 -2.54 -8.90 -2.63
CA GLU A 502 -3.64 -9.80 -2.95
C GLU A 502 -3.13 -11.12 -3.53
N ILE A 503 -3.75 -12.23 -3.11
CA ILE A 503 -3.42 -13.57 -3.57
C ILE A 503 -4.26 -13.89 -4.80
N THR A 504 -3.59 -14.12 -5.93
CA THR A 504 -4.23 -14.29 -7.24
C THR A 504 -3.87 -15.60 -7.92
N VAL A 505 -4.72 -16.03 -8.86
CA VAL A 505 -4.55 -17.22 -9.70
C VAL A 505 -4.89 -16.89 -11.15
N ALA A 506 -4.31 -17.64 -12.10
CA ALA A 506 -4.71 -17.59 -13.51
C ALA A 506 -6.02 -18.35 -13.75
N TRP A 507 -6.73 -17.96 -14.81
CA TRP A 507 -7.78 -18.76 -15.42
C TRP A 507 -7.23 -19.55 -16.62
N ASP A 508 -7.36 -20.87 -16.61
CA ASP A 508 -6.99 -21.71 -17.74
C ASP A 508 -8.19 -21.95 -18.66
N ASN A 509 -8.17 -21.28 -19.82
CA ASN A 509 -9.20 -21.41 -20.84
C ASN A 509 -9.35 -22.83 -21.42
N LYS A 510 -8.31 -23.68 -21.34
CA LYS A 510 -8.37 -25.06 -21.85
C LYS A 510 -9.10 -25.98 -20.88
N THR A 511 -8.83 -25.85 -19.59
CA THR A 511 -9.46 -26.67 -18.54
C THR A 511 -10.73 -26.05 -17.98
N GLN A 512 -11.02 -24.78 -18.30
CA GLN A 512 -12.12 -23.97 -17.75
C GLN A 512 -12.08 -23.97 -16.21
N SER A 513 -10.90 -23.75 -15.65
CA SER A 513 -10.67 -23.78 -14.20
C SER A 513 -9.58 -22.81 -13.77
N TYR A 514 -9.60 -22.44 -12.48
CA TYR A 514 -8.54 -21.64 -11.88
C TYR A 514 -7.29 -22.49 -11.61
N ASN A 515 -6.13 -22.01 -12.07
CA ASN A 515 -4.86 -22.70 -11.91
C ASN A 515 -4.19 -22.34 -10.57
N THR A 516 -4.41 -23.17 -9.55
CA THR A 516 -3.81 -22.99 -8.22
C THR A 516 -2.29 -23.22 -8.18
N SER A 517 -1.73 -23.92 -9.18
CA SER A 517 -0.27 -24.08 -9.29
C SER A 517 0.42 -22.79 -9.75
N ASP A 518 -0.33 -21.86 -10.35
CA ASP A 518 0.12 -20.53 -10.75
C ASP A 518 -0.50 -19.48 -9.81
N THR A 519 -0.15 -19.58 -8.53
CA THR A 519 -0.54 -18.61 -7.50
C THR A 519 0.52 -17.53 -7.41
N LEU A 520 0.11 -16.27 -7.55
CA LEU A 520 0.98 -15.09 -7.49
C LEU A 520 0.39 -14.05 -6.54
N LEU A 521 1.24 -13.35 -5.80
CA LEU A 521 0.84 -12.21 -4.99
C LEU A 521 1.28 -10.91 -5.66
N PHE A 522 0.40 -9.91 -5.63
CA PHE A 522 0.72 -8.58 -6.12
C PHE A 522 0.49 -7.55 -5.03
N LEU A 523 1.47 -6.68 -4.81
CA LEU A 523 1.45 -5.63 -3.81
C LEU A 523 1.13 -4.28 -4.45
N LYS A 524 0.33 -3.46 -3.77
CA LYS A 524 0.16 -2.03 -4.05
C LYS A 524 1.07 -1.23 -3.12
N GLU A 525 1.88 -0.36 -3.70
CA GLU A 525 2.54 0.71 -2.97
C GLU A 525 1.55 1.82 -2.63
N ILE A 526 0.89 1.67 -1.49
CA ILE A 526 -0.11 2.62 -0.99
C ILE A 526 0.58 3.94 -0.61
N SER A 527 0.02 5.09 -1.00
CA SER A 527 0.43 6.45 -0.56
C SER A 527 1.77 6.99 -1.07
N SER A 528 2.31 6.40 -2.13
CA SER A 528 3.42 6.97 -2.91
C SER A 528 2.91 7.38 -4.31
N ASN A 529 3.46 6.79 -5.38
CA ASN A 529 3.03 6.91 -6.77
C ASN A 529 2.02 5.82 -7.20
N GLY A 530 1.79 4.79 -6.37
CA GLY A 530 0.86 3.70 -6.65
C GLY A 530 1.48 2.54 -7.41
N ASP A 531 2.81 2.46 -7.44
CA ASP A 531 3.54 1.38 -8.11
C ASP A 531 3.19 0.00 -7.55
N MET A 532 3.40 -1.00 -8.38
CA MET A 532 2.91 -2.35 -8.18
C MET A 532 4.07 -3.32 -8.04
N SER A 533 4.06 -4.04 -6.91
CA SER A 533 5.12 -4.99 -6.55
C SER A 533 6.50 -4.34 -6.55
N THR A 534 6.59 -3.10 -6.08
CA THR A 534 7.82 -2.35 -5.88
C THR A 534 8.76 -3.14 -4.95
N VAL A 535 9.98 -3.42 -5.41
CA VAL A 535 10.90 -4.34 -4.73
C VAL A 535 11.40 -3.74 -3.41
N ASP A 536 11.76 -2.46 -3.40
CA ASP A 536 12.20 -1.73 -2.21
C ASP A 536 11.07 -1.48 -1.18
N VAL A 537 9.81 -1.74 -1.54
CA VAL A 537 8.65 -1.74 -0.63
C VAL A 537 8.33 -3.14 -0.11
N ILE A 538 8.50 -4.17 -0.94
CA ILE A 538 8.46 -5.56 -0.48
C ILE A 538 9.57 -5.80 0.55
N PHE A 539 10.71 -5.13 0.40
CA PHE A 539 11.85 -5.27 1.29
C PHE A 539 11.55 -4.95 2.77
N PRO A 540 11.06 -3.76 3.16
CA PRO A 540 10.64 -3.54 4.54
C PRO A 540 9.38 -4.34 4.91
N LEU A 541 8.56 -4.84 3.97
CA LEU A 541 7.44 -5.74 4.29
C LEU A 541 7.89 -7.17 4.70
N PHE A 542 8.99 -7.68 4.13
CA PHE A 542 9.34 -9.11 4.25
C PHE A 542 9.51 -9.64 5.69
N PRO A 543 9.94 -8.87 6.71
CA PRO A 543 10.11 -9.38 8.06
C PRO A 543 8.81 -9.96 8.64
N LEU A 544 7.68 -9.26 8.45
CA LEU A 544 6.37 -9.77 8.87
C LEU A 544 6.02 -11.06 8.13
N LEU A 545 6.18 -11.09 6.80
CA LEU A 545 5.88 -12.26 5.99
C LEU A 545 6.72 -13.47 6.42
N SER A 546 7.99 -13.24 6.71
CA SER A 546 8.94 -14.26 7.17
C SER A 546 8.54 -14.81 8.52
N TYR A 547 8.16 -13.93 9.45
CA TYR A 547 7.62 -14.32 10.76
C TYR A 547 6.32 -15.13 10.62
N THR A 548 5.38 -14.72 9.77
CA THR A 548 4.08 -15.40 9.64
C THR A 548 4.15 -16.65 8.78
N ASN A 549 4.51 -16.53 7.51
CA ASN A 549 4.59 -17.62 6.54
C ASN A 549 5.57 -17.25 5.41
N PRO A 550 6.78 -17.82 5.36
CA PRO A 550 7.79 -17.47 4.36
C PRO A 550 7.37 -17.80 2.92
N ARG A 551 6.33 -18.60 2.68
CA ARG A 551 5.80 -18.81 1.32
C ARG A 551 5.20 -17.54 0.73
N LEU A 552 4.60 -16.67 1.55
CA LEU A 552 4.05 -15.40 1.09
C LEU A 552 5.15 -14.49 0.53
N LEU A 553 6.34 -14.49 1.14
CA LEU A 553 7.50 -13.78 0.62
C LEU A 553 7.86 -14.31 -0.77
N ARG A 554 8.08 -15.63 -0.90
CA ARG A 554 8.36 -16.26 -2.21
C ARG A 554 7.33 -15.86 -3.26
N ASP A 555 6.03 -15.95 -2.94
CA ASP A 555 4.96 -15.71 -3.90
C ASP A 555 4.80 -14.22 -4.27
N LEU A 556 5.31 -13.29 -3.45
CA LEU A 556 5.43 -11.86 -3.77
C LEU A 556 6.65 -11.55 -4.65
N LEU A 557 7.75 -12.29 -4.50
CA LEU A 557 8.93 -12.14 -5.38
C LEU A 557 8.69 -12.75 -6.77
N GLN A 558 7.82 -13.76 -6.84
CA GLN A 558 7.61 -14.57 -8.05
C GLN A 558 7.24 -13.75 -9.30
N PRO A 559 6.32 -12.77 -9.26
CA PRO A 559 6.01 -11.96 -10.45
C PRO A 559 7.21 -11.17 -10.98
N ILE A 560 8.08 -10.66 -10.10
CA ILE A 560 9.29 -9.91 -10.48
C ILE A 560 10.27 -10.85 -11.18
N PHE A 561 10.53 -12.03 -10.60
CA PHE A 561 11.36 -13.05 -11.23
C PHE A 561 10.82 -13.43 -12.62
N GLU A 562 9.54 -13.76 -12.72
CA GLU A 562 8.93 -14.18 -13.98
C GLU A 562 8.99 -13.09 -15.05
N TYR A 563 8.77 -11.83 -14.67
CA TYR A 563 8.86 -10.71 -15.59
C TYR A 563 10.31 -10.47 -16.05
N THR A 564 11.27 -10.38 -15.13
CA THR A 564 12.67 -10.11 -15.49
C THR A 564 13.28 -11.26 -16.30
N GLU A 565 12.96 -12.52 -15.99
CA GLU A 565 13.45 -13.70 -16.71
C GLU A 565 12.79 -13.89 -18.08
N SER A 566 11.67 -13.22 -18.33
CA SER A 566 10.90 -13.40 -19.56
C SER A 566 11.65 -12.96 -20.82
N GLY A 567 12.64 -12.08 -20.68
CA GLY A 567 13.34 -11.40 -21.77
C GLY A 567 12.64 -10.11 -22.25
N LEU A 568 11.58 -9.67 -21.56
CA LEU A 568 10.90 -8.41 -21.82
C LEU A 568 11.65 -7.21 -21.23
N TYR A 569 12.25 -7.37 -20.05
CA TYR A 569 13.04 -6.35 -19.40
C TYR A 569 14.48 -6.34 -19.95
N PRO A 570 14.98 -5.20 -20.47
CA PRO A 570 16.26 -5.17 -21.19
C PRO A 570 17.50 -4.95 -20.32
N ASN A 571 17.33 -4.50 -19.07
CA ASN A 571 18.46 -4.13 -18.22
C ASN A 571 19.10 -5.34 -17.52
N LYS A 572 20.33 -5.15 -17.03
CA LYS A 572 21.09 -6.20 -16.35
C LYS A 572 20.79 -6.31 -14.85
N TRP A 573 20.24 -5.26 -14.26
CA TRP A 573 19.84 -5.18 -12.85
C TRP A 573 18.40 -5.67 -12.63
N CYS A 574 17.95 -5.73 -11.38
CA CYS A 574 16.55 -6.01 -11.06
C CYS A 574 15.66 -4.82 -11.41
N VAL A 575 14.46 -5.07 -11.94
CA VAL A 575 13.45 -4.03 -12.13
C VAL A 575 12.98 -3.49 -10.78
N HIS A 576 12.67 -2.20 -10.71
CA HIS A 576 12.07 -1.55 -9.54
C HIS A 576 10.65 -2.06 -9.22
N ASP A 577 9.76 -2.00 -10.20
CA ASP A 577 8.34 -2.32 -10.06
C ASP A 577 7.79 -2.97 -11.35
N LEU A 578 6.51 -3.33 -11.37
CA LEU A 578 5.86 -3.95 -12.52
C LEU A 578 4.86 -3.02 -13.24
N GLY A 579 4.77 -1.75 -12.88
CA GLY A 579 3.79 -0.77 -13.35
C GLY A 579 3.00 -0.15 -12.20
N VAL A 580 1.82 0.40 -12.50
CA VAL A 580 0.98 1.10 -11.52
C VAL A 580 -0.23 0.25 -11.17
N TYR A 581 -0.41 -0.04 -9.88
CA TYR A 581 -1.48 -0.92 -9.40
C TYR A 581 -2.85 -0.36 -9.82
N PRO A 582 -3.78 -1.18 -10.33
CA PRO A 582 -3.78 -2.66 -10.41
C PRO A 582 -3.19 -3.24 -11.71
N ASN A 583 -2.39 -2.47 -12.45
CA ASN A 583 -1.90 -2.83 -13.77
C ASN A 583 -0.40 -3.11 -13.80
N ALA A 584 0.00 -4.39 -13.94
CA ALA A 584 1.40 -4.75 -14.12
C ALA A 584 1.76 -4.80 -15.62
N PHE A 585 2.05 -3.64 -16.22
CA PHE A 585 2.42 -3.52 -17.64
C PHE A 585 3.93 -3.69 -17.93
N GLY A 586 4.78 -3.64 -16.89
CA GLY A 586 6.23 -3.80 -16.98
C GLY A 586 6.97 -2.65 -17.67
N HIS A 587 8.30 -2.66 -17.57
CA HIS A 587 9.22 -1.67 -18.13
C HIS A 587 10.00 -2.24 -19.32
N ASN A 588 9.30 -2.61 -20.40
CA ASN A 588 9.93 -3.24 -21.57
C ASN A 588 10.91 -2.31 -22.32
N ASP A 589 10.83 -1.00 -22.06
CA ASP A 589 11.76 0.02 -22.53
C ASP A 589 13.01 0.13 -21.65
N GLY A 590 13.02 -0.51 -20.47
CA GLY A 590 14.08 -0.43 -19.48
C GLY A 590 14.12 0.88 -18.71
N ASN A 591 13.04 1.67 -18.72
CA ASN A 591 12.97 2.98 -18.09
C ASN A 591 12.14 2.94 -16.78
N ASP A 592 12.48 1.99 -15.93
CA ASP A 592 12.03 1.94 -14.53
C ASP A 592 12.82 2.91 -13.64
N GLU A 593 12.42 3.02 -12.37
CA GLU A 593 13.09 3.91 -11.42
C GLU A 593 14.55 3.48 -11.18
N PRO A 594 15.54 4.41 -11.20
CA PRO A 594 16.96 4.06 -11.18
C PRO A 594 17.45 3.70 -9.77
N MET A 595 17.09 2.49 -9.31
CA MET A 595 17.46 1.89 -8.02
C MET A 595 18.26 0.59 -8.18
N GLN A 596 19.22 0.56 -9.11
CA GLN A 596 19.80 -0.68 -9.63
C GLN A 596 20.49 -1.54 -8.56
N VAL A 597 21.29 -0.92 -7.67
CA VAL A 597 22.01 -1.62 -6.59
C VAL A 597 21.04 -2.05 -5.49
N GLU A 598 20.10 -1.18 -5.14
CA GLU A 598 19.08 -1.43 -4.10
C GLU A 598 18.28 -2.69 -4.45
N GLU A 599 17.69 -2.73 -5.65
CA GLU A 599 16.73 -3.77 -6.04
C GLU A 599 17.40 -5.12 -6.32
N SER A 600 18.57 -5.08 -6.95
CA SER A 600 19.38 -6.28 -7.16
C SER A 600 19.82 -6.89 -5.82
N GLY A 601 20.18 -6.05 -4.83
CA GLY A 601 20.52 -6.50 -3.49
C GLY A 601 19.31 -7.05 -2.73
N ASN A 602 18.18 -6.33 -2.78
CA ASN A 602 16.91 -6.69 -2.15
C ASN A 602 16.44 -8.10 -2.55
N MET A 603 16.38 -8.38 -3.85
CA MET A 603 15.90 -9.67 -4.34
C MET A 603 16.78 -10.84 -3.89
N ILE A 604 18.11 -10.70 -3.98
CA ILE A 604 19.04 -11.77 -3.59
C ILE A 604 18.99 -12.03 -2.08
N TRP A 605 18.89 -10.97 -1.27
CA TRP A 605 18.72 -11.10 0.18
C TRP A 605 17.46 -11.86 0.53
N MET A 606 16.32 -11.42 -0.01
CA MET A 606 15.03 -12.02 0.31
C MET A 606 14.95 -13.47 -0.19
N ALA A 607 15.57 -13.79 -1.33
CA ALA A 607 15.67 -15.16 -1.84
C ALA A 607 16.50 -16.07 -0.91
N LEU A 608 17.66 -15.62 -0.43
CA LEU A 608 18.45 -16.37 0.55
C LEU A 608 17.68 -16.52 1.87
N HIS A 609 17.06 -15.45 2.36
CA HIS A 609 16.30 -15.47 3.60
C HIS A 609 15.16 -16.50 3.56
N TYR A 610 14.36 -16.49 2.47
CA TYR A 610 13.35 -17.51 2.22
C TYR A 610 13.96 -18.92 2.29
N ALA A 611 15.08 -19.14 1.60
CA ALA A 611 15.73 -20.43 1.51
C ALA A 611 16.25 -20.96 2.86
N GLN A 612 16.76 -20.06 3.71
CA GLN A 612 17.18 -20.35 5.07
C GLN A 612 16.00 -20.78 5.95
N LEU A 613 14.86 -20.10 5.84
CA LEU A 613 13.67 -20.41 6.64
C LEU A 613 13.02 -21.73 6.27
N VAL A 614 12.94 -22.08 4.98
CA VAL A 614 12.33 -23.35 4.53
C VAL A 614 13.32 -24.52 4.46
N GLY A 615 14.62 -24.22 4.53
CA GLY A 615 15.72 -25.17 4.42
C GLY A 615 16.06 -25.54 2.97
N LYS A 616 17.34 -25.89 2.77
CA LYS A 616 17.94 -26.22 1.45
C LYS A 616 17.08 -27.13 0.57
N LYS A 617 16.60 -28.26 1.11
CA LYS A 617 15.85 -29.25 0.33
C LYS A 617 14.55 -28.68 -0.26
N ALA A 618 13.85 -27.82 0.49
CA ALA A 618 12.60 -27.22 0.02
C ALA A 618 12.86 -26.05 -0.93
N ALA A 619 13.93 -25.29 -0.70
CA ALA A 619 14.29 -24.11 -1.50
C ALA A 619 14.95 -24.46 -2.83
N GLU A 620 15.71 -25.56 -2.92
CA GLU A 620 16.57 -25.88 -4.05
C GLU A 620 15.87 -25.80 -5.43
N PRO A 621 14.68 -26.38 -5.65
CA PRO A 621 14.03 -26.29 -6.96
C PRO A 621 13.74 -24.85 -7.40
N TRP A 622 13.31 -24.01 -6.46
CA TRP A 622 12.98 -22.61 -6.71
C TRP A 622 14.23 -21.75 -6.87
N LEU A 623 15.26 -21.95 -6.04
CA LEU A 623 16.54 -21.28 -6.22
C LEU A 623 17.21 -21.66 -7.55
N ARG A 624 17.11 -22.93 -7.98
CA ARG A 624 17.66 -23.36 -9.27
C ARG A 624 16.92 -22.73 -10.45
N SER A 625 15.59 -22.56 -10.38
CA SER A 625 14.85 -21.90 -11.47
C SER A 625 15.25 -20.45 -11.66
N HIS A 626 15.65 -19.77 -10.58
CA HIS A 626 15.99 -18.34 -10.59
C HIS A 626 17.51 -18.04 -10.50
N TYR A 627 18.36 -19.07 -10.49
CA TYR A 627 19.81 -18.89 -10.27
C TYR A 627 20.47 -18.03 -11.36
N ALA A 628 20.06 -18.20 -12.62
CA ALA A 628 20.66 -17.49 -13.75
C ALA A 628 20.46 -15.98 -13.65
N ILE A 629 19.25 -15.52 -13.27
CA ILE A 629 18.97 -14.09 -13.14
C ILE A 629 19.62 -13.51 -11.87
N MET A 630 19.59 -14.24 -10.75
CA MET A 630 20.29 -13.81 -9.53
C MET A 630 21.80 -13.71 -9.76
N LYS A 631 22.39 -14.62 -10.55
CA LYS A 631 23.78 -14.53 -10.98
C LYS A 631 24.04 -13.27 -11.80
N GLN A 632 23.19 -12.95 -12.77
CA GLN A 632 23.30 -11.72 -13.54
C GLN A 632 23.28 -10.47 -12.66
N TRP A 633 22.34 -10.41 -11.70
CA TRP A 633 22.26 -9.32 -10.72
C TRP A 633 23.51 -9.25 -9.84
N ALA A 634 24.04 -10.38 -9.38
CA ALA A 634 25.27 -10.42 -8.59
C ALA A 634 26.49 -9.93 -9.37
N GLU A 635 26.61 -10.26 -10.66
CA GLU A 635 27.70 -9.72 -11.50
C GLU A 635 27.58 -8.19 -11.67
N PHE A 636 26.36 -7.67 -11.84
CA PHE A 636 26.14 -6.22 -11.81
C PHE A 636 26.55 -5.61 -10.45
N LEU A 637 26.16 -6.24 -9.33
CA LEU A 637 26.54 -5.77 -8.00
C LEU A 637 28.06 -5.74 -7.81
N ILE A 638 28.82 -6.68 -8.38
CA ILE A 638 30.29 -6.65 -8.34
C ILE A 638 30.85 -5.39 -9.01
N GLU A 639 30.25 -4.96 -10.11
CA GLU A 639 30.66 -3.77 -10.87
C GLU A 639 30.31 -2.47 -10.13
N ASP A 640 29.13 -2.39 -9.50
CA ASP A 640 28.56 -1.10 -9.04
C ASP A 640 28.42 -0.93 -7.52
N SER A 641 28.57 -1.98 -6.69
CA SER A 641 28.22 -1.85 -5.24
C SER A 641 29.28 -1.15 -4.40
N LEU A 642 30.58 -1.33 -4.66
CA LEU A 642 31.62 -0.82 -3.77
C LEU A 642 31.68 0.72 -3.78
N ILE A 643 31.49 1.31 -4.96
CA ILE A 643 31.48 2.76 -5.22
C ILE A 643 30.23 3.06 -6.05
N PRO A 644 29.04 3.09 -5.43
CA PRO A 644 27.80 3.25 -6.16
C PRO A 644 27.73 4.61 -6.85
N ALA A 645 27.31 4.60 -8.12
CA ALA A 645 27.05 5.81 -8.88
C ALA A 645 25.94 6.66 -8.25
N THR A 646 25.71 7.86 -8.79
CA THR A 646 24.54 8.67 -8.44
C THR A 646 23.27 7.93 -8.86
N GLN A 647 22.59 7.32 -7.89
CA GLN A 647 21.33 6.60 -8.06
C GLN A 647 20.42 6.86 -6.84
N LEU A 648 19.17 6.40 -6.95
CA LEU A 648 18.25 6.37 -5.81
C LEU A 648 18.53 5.10 -4.98
N SER A 649 18.30 5.23 -3.68
CA SER A 649 18.10 4.10 -2.76
C SER A 649 16.62 4.08 -2.39
N THR A 650 16.20 3.11 -1.57
CA THR A 650 14.84 3.10 -0.98
C THR A 650 14.49 4.38 -0.21
N ASP A 651 15.49 5.15 0.25
CA ASP A 651 15.32 6.52 0.77
C ASP A 651 15.21 7.59 -0.34
N ASP A 652 14.46 7.29 -1.40
CA ASP A 652 14.30 8.09 -2.61
C ASP A 652 13.77 9.51 -2.34
N PHE A 653 12.92 9.64 -1.33
CA PHE A 653 12.37 10.89 -0.81
C PHE A 653 13.45 11.86 -0.31
N ALA A 654 14.66 11.37 -0.01
CA ALA A 654 15.81 12.19 0.37
C ALA A 654 16.74 12.51 -0.83
N GLY A 655 16.39 12.06 -2.04
CA GLY A 655 17.06 12.33 -3.30
C GLY A 655 18.25 11.41 -3.61
N THR A 656 18.77 11.54 -4.84
CA THR A 656 19.93 10.77 -5.30
C THR A 656 21.22 11.18 -4.60
N LEU A 657 22.10 10.22 -4.38
CA LEU A 657 23.41 10.46 -3.80
C LEU A 657 24.41 9.39 -4.27
N ALA A 658 25.60 9.83 -4.70
CA ALA A 658 26.70 8.94 -5.06
C ALA A 658 27.48 8.50 -3.83
N ASN A 659 28.12 7.33 -3.91
CA ASN A 659 28.99 6.77 -2.89
C ASN A 659 28.32 6.63 -1.51
N GLN A 660 27.04 6.28 -1.50
CA GLN A 660 26.27 6.08 -0.29
C GLN A 660 26.77 4.86 0.48
N THR A 661 27.18 5.05 1.73
CA THR A 661 27.73 4.00 2.59
C THR A 661 26.72 2.86 2.83
N ASN A 662 25.46 3.22 3.10
CA ASN A 662 24.41 2.24 3.41
C ASN A 662 23.93 1.47 2.17
N LEU A 663 23.91 2.10 0.99
CA LEU A 663 23.63 1.43 -0.28
C LEU A 663 24.79 0.52 -0.72
N ALA A 664 26.04 0.92 -0.46
CA ALA A 664 27.19 0.10 -0.80
C ALA A 664 27.22 -1.20 0.02
N ILE A 665 26.96 -1.14 1.33
CA ILE A 665 26.93 -2.35 2.16
C ILE A 665 25.80 -3.29 1.75
N LYS A 666 24.64 -2.75 1.32
CA LYS A 666 23.53 -3.52 0.74
C LYS A 666 23.99 -4.44 -0.39
N GLY A 667 24.66 -3.86 -1.38
CA GLY A 667 25.14 -4.58 -2.55
C GLY A 667 26.23 -5.59 -2.19
N ILE A 668 27.14 -5.24 -1.27
CA ILE A 668 28.20 -6.14 -0.76
C ILE A 668 27.60 -7.37 -0.05
N GLU A 669 26.60 -7.15 0.79
CA GLU A 669 25.82 -8.22 1.44
C GLU A 669 25.01 -9.03 0.41
N GLY A 670 24.53 -8.40 -0.68
CA GLY A 670 23.90 -9.09 -1.81
C GLY A 670 24.85 -10.06 -2.53
N ILE A 671 26.10 -9.64 -2.75
CA ILE A 671 27.15 -10.52 -3.29
C ILE A 671 27.42 -11.69 -2.33
N ALA A 672 27.56 -11.41 -1.03
CA ALA A 672 27.75 -12.46 -0.02
C ALA A 672 26.56 -13.44 0.03
N ALA A 673 25.33 -12.93 -0.06
CA ALA A 673 24.12 -13.72 -0.10
C ALA A 673 24.05 -14.63 -1.34
N MET A 674 24.45 -14.13 -2.51
CA MET A 674 24.59 -14.95 -3.71
C MET A 674 25.62 -16.07 -3.52
N GLY A 675 26.73 -15.79 -2.82
CA GLY A 675 27.71 -16.81 -2.43
C GLY A 675 27.10 -17.93 -1.59
N ALA A 676 26.25 -17.59 -0.62
CA ALA A 676 25.54 -18.57 0.19
C ALA A 676 24.50 -19.38 -0.61
N ILE A 677 23.77 -18.73 -1.54
CA ILE A 677 22.86 -19.43 -2.48
C ILE A 677 23.64 -20.41 -3.35
N ALA A 678 24.78 -20.01 -3.91
CA ALA A 678 25.64 -20.86 -4.71
C ALA A 678 26.13 -22.09 -3.91
N ASP A 679 26.55 -21.90 -2.65
CA ASP A 679 26.92 -23.01 -1.76
C ASP A 679 25.72 -23.94 -1.48
N MET A 680 24.52 -23.39 -1.25
CA MET A 680 23.30 -24.18 -1.10
C MET A 680 23.01 -25.04 -2.34
N LEU A 681 23.30 -24.55 -3.55
CA LEU A 681 23.07 -25.26 -4.81
C LEU A 681 24.23 -26.16 -5.26
N GLY A 682 25.39 -26.09 -4.58
CA GLY A 682 26.58 -26.86 -4.93
C GLY A 682 27.46 -26.21 -6.01
N GLU A 683 27.24 -24.93 -6.32
CA GLU A 683 28.02 -24.16 -7.29
C GLU A 683 29.30 -23.61 -6.63
N SER A 684 30.21 -24.51 -6.22
CA SER A 684 31.33 -24.19 -5.32
C SER A 684 32.32 -23.15 -5.89
N ALA A 685 32.45 -23.04 -7.22
CA ALA A 685 33.32 -22.04 -7.84
C ALA A 685 32.74 -20.63 -7.69
N ASP A 686 31.44 -20.48 -7.97
CA ASP A 686 30.70 -19.23 -7.82
C ASP A 686 30.68 -18.81 -6.33
N ALA A 687 30.36 -19.75 -5.43
CA ALA A 687 30.34 -19.50 -4.00
C ALA A 687 31.67 -18.95 -3.46
N LYS A 688 32.78 -19.59 -3.85
CA LYS A 688 34.13 -19.12 -3.49
C LYS A 688 34.43 -17.74 -4.07
N SER A 689 34.04 -17.48 -5.32
CA SER A 689 34.25 -16.19 -5.98
C SER A 689 33.51 -15.07 -5.24
N TYR A 690 32.20 -15.22 -5.04
CA TYR A 690 31.38 -14.22 -4.36
C TYR A 690 31.78 -13.99 -2.91
N ARG A 691 32.17 -15.05 -2.18
CA ARG A 691 32.73 -14.92 -0.82
C ARG A 691 34.03 -14.11 -0.81
N ASN A 692 34.93 -14.36 -1.76
CA ASN A 692 36.20 -13.61 -1.84
C ASN A 692 35.96 -12.13 -2.18
N VAL A 693 35.05 -11.84 -3.11
CA VAL A 693 34.72 -10.46 -3.51
C VAL A 693 34.07 -9.72 -2.34
N SER A 694 33.02 -10.27 -1.74
CA SER A 694 32.32 -9.62 -0.62
C SER A 694 33.24 -9.36 0.59
N THR A 695 34.07 -10.33 0.98
CA THR A 695 35.04 -10.16 2.09
C THR A 695 36.15 -9.16 1.77
N THR A 696 36.52 -8.99 0.50
CA THR A 696 37.44 -7.93 0.07
C THR A 696 36.76 -6.57 0.10
N TYR A 697 35.54 -6.50 -0.43
CA TYR A 697 34.77 -5.26 -0.54
C TYR A 697 34.41 -4.72 0.84
N VAL A 698 34.03 -5.55 1.81
CA VAL A 698 33.68 -5.06 3.16
C VAL A 698 34.89 -4.41 3.86
N LYS A 699 36.12 -4.88 3.60
CA LYS A 699 37.34 -4.27 4.15
C LYS A 699 37.62 -2.89 3.54
N LEU A 700 37.46 -2.79 2.21
CA LEU A 700 37.57 -1.51 1.51
C LEU A 700 36.47 -0.53 1.92
N TRP A 701 35.24 -1.02 1.98
CA TRP A 701 34.05 -0.29 2.44
C TRP A 701 34.28 0.29 3.84
N GLN A 702 34.83 -0.47 4.80
CA GLN A 702 35.15 0.08 6.13
C GLN A 702 36.09 1.29 6.06
N GLY A 703 37.12 1.24 5.20
CA GLY A 703 38.04 2.35 4.98
C GLY A 703 37.37 3.58 4.37
N PHE A 704 36.41 3.39 3.46
CA PHE A 704 35.66 4.51 2.87
C PHE A 704 34.53 5.02 3.76
N ALA A 705 33.90 4.15 4.54
CA ALA A 705 32.70 4.41 5.30
C ALA A 705 33.01 5.14 6.61
N LEU A 706 34.10 4.80 7.30
CA LEU A 706 34.41 5.43 8.59
C LEU A 706 34.84 6.89 8.45
N SER A 707 34.42 7.71 9.41
CA SER A 707 34.95 9.07 9.58
C SER A 707 36.44 9.03 9.93
N LYS A 708 37.18 10.11 9.67
CA LYS A 708 38.62 10.20 9.99
C LYS A 708 38.94 9.95 11.46
N ASP A 709 38.08 10.42 12.36
CA ASP A 709 38.20 10.23 13.81
C ASP A 709 37.67 8.86 14.28
N LYS A 710 37.11 8.06 13.35
CA LYS A 710 36.55 6.72 13.59
C LYS A 710 35.40 6.71 14.60
N SER A 711 34.70 7.83 14.76
CA SER A 711 33.57 7.96 15.69
C SER A 711 32.24 7.45 15.13
N HIS A 712 32.10 7.39 13.80
CA HIS A 712 30.88 6.93 13.12
C HIS A 712 31.16 6.51 11.66
N THR A 713 30.13 5.97 10.99
CA THR A 713 30.12 5.81 9.54
C THR A 713 29.45 7.00 8.88
N LYS A 714 30.04 7.45 7.79
CA LYS A 714 29.57 8.56 6.96
C LYS A 714 28.32 8.16 6.18
N LEU A 715 27.47 9.14 5.84
CA LEU A 715 26.39 8.92 4.86
C LEU A 715 26.98 8.68 3.47
N ALA A 716 27.94 9.53 3.07
CA ALA A 716 28.63 9.44 1.79
C ALA A 716 30.14 9.46 1.98
N TYR A 717 30.87 8.63 1.24
CA TYR A 717 32.32 8.45 1.44
C TYR A 717 33.12 9.75 1.36
N GLN A 718 32.71 10.66 0.47
CA GLN A 718 33.38 11.94 0.24
C GLN A 718 33.14 12.99 1.33
N ASP A 719 32.17 12.80 2.23
CA ASP A 719 31.80 13.80 3.24
C ASP A 719 32.03 13.27 4.66
N ASP A 720 33.16 13.69 5.23
CA ASP A 720 33.64 13.27 6.55
C ASP A 720 32.76 13.74 7.72
N ALA A 721 31.91 14.76 7.52
CA ALA A 721 30.99 15.26 8.54
C ALA A 721 29.60 14.63 8.45
N SER A 722 29.30 13.97 7.32
CA SER A 722 28.02 13.31 7.10
C SER A 722 27.90 12.04 7.94
N TRP A 723 26.68 11.60 8.22
CA TRP A 723 26.40 10.36 8.97
C TRP A 723 24.99 9.86 8.66
N GLY A 724 24.70 8.59 8.93
CA GLY A 724 23.35 8.03 8.80
C GLY A 724 23.15 6.74 9.58
N THR A 725 21.89 6.35 9.78
CA THR A 725 21.51 5.06 10.35
C THR A 725 21.88 3.96 9.36
N LEU A 726 22.76 3.06 9.78
CA LEU A 726 23.26 1.99 8.92
C LEU A 726 22.35 0.76 9.01
N TYR A 727 21.08 0.94 8.65
CA TYR A 727 20.04 -0.09 8.79
C TYR A 727 20.27 -1.33 7.92
N ASN A 728 21.06 -1.23 6.83
CA ASN A 728 21.36 -2.39 5.99
C ASN A 728 22.29 -3.40 6.69
N LEU A 729 22.98 -3.04 7.78
CA LEU A 729 23.67 -4.06 8.61
C LEU A 729 22.75 -5.16 9.15
N PHE A 730 21.43 -4.94 9.08
CA PHE A 730 20.45 -5.98 9.33
C PHE A 730 20.64 -7.20 8.42
N GLY A 731 21.11 -7.03 7.19
CA GLY A 731 21.38 -8.12 6.24
C GLY A 731 22.42 -9.10 6.74
N ASP A 732 23.61 -8.61 7.13
CA ASP A 732 24.68 -9.42 7.70
C ASP A 732 24.16 -10.28 8.86
N ARG A 733 23.37 -9.64 9.74
CA ARG A 733 22.83 -10.24 10.96
C ARG A 733 21.72 -11.25 10.69
N LEU A 734 20.74 -10.90 9.87
CA LEU A 734 19.58 -11.72 9.53
C LEU A 734 19.98 -12.97 8.73
N LEU A 735 20.87 -12.78 7.76
CA LEU A 735 21.30 -13.81 6.81
C LEU A 735 22.49 -14.62 7.33
N ASN A 736 23.06 -14.28 8.49
CA ASN A 736 24.24 -14.91 9.06
C ASN A 736 25.43 -14.93 8.08
N LEU A 737 25.72 -13.78 7.46
CA LEU A 737 26.80 -13.67 6.46
C LEU A 737 28.18 -13.58 7.11
N GLN A 738 28.26 -13.12 8.36
CA GLN A 738 29.51 -13.00 9.14
C GLN A 738 30.54 -12.12 8.43
N LEU A 739 30.06 -11.06 7.80
CA LEU A 739 30.80 -10.22 6.86
C LEU A 739 31.37 -8.98 7.55
N VAL A 740 30.62 -8.37 8.47
CA VAL A 740 31.00 -7.11 9.10
C VAL A 740 31.60 -7.37 10.49
N PRO A 741 32.75 -6.74 10.85
CA PRO A 741 33.35 -6.94 12.16
C PRO A 741 32.58 -6.22 13.26
N ARG A 742 32.59 -6.81 14.47
CA ARG A 742 31.87 -6.31 15.65
C ARG A 742 32.08 -4.81 15.92
N LYS A 743 33.30 -4.33 15.70
CA LYS A 743 33.67 -2.92 15.94
C LYS A 743 32.78 -1.92 15.19
N ILE A 744 32.29 -2.26 14.00
CA ILE A 744 31.39 -1.36 13.24
C ILE A 744 30.05 -1.22 13.95
N TYR A 745 29.49 -2.32 14.46
CA TYR A 745 28.27 -2.30 15.26
C TYR A 745 28.45 -1.49 16.54
N ASP A 746 29.55 -1.73 17.28
CA ASP A 746 29.87 -0.99 18.51
C ASP A 746 29.98 0.54 18.25
N ILE A 747 30.57 0.94 17.12
CA ILE A 747 30.66 2.35 16.69
C ILE A 747 29.27 2.94 16.43
N GLN A 748 28.43 2.23 15.67
CA GLN A 748 27.08 2.70 15.34
C GLN A 748 26.18 2.82 16.56
N ASP A 749 26.17 1.80 17.42
CA ASP A 749 25.36 1.77 18.64
C ASP A 749 25.69 2.96 19.56
N ALA A 750 26.98 3.30 19.69
CA ALA A 750 27.43 4.45 20.45
C ALA A 750 27.07 5.80 19.78
N TRP A 751 26.96 5.83 18.46
CA TRP A 751 26.61 7.04 17.70
C TRP A 751 25.11 7.34 17.77
N TYR A 752 24.25 6.33 17.63
CA TYR A 752 22.79 6.51 17.61
C TYR A 752 22.28 7.20 18.88
N ALA A 753 22.77 6.81 20.05
CA ALA A 753 22.42 7.46 21.32
C ALA A 753 22.76 8.96 21.36
N GLN A 754 23.77 9.42 20.61
CA GLN A 754 24.15 10.84 20.53
C GLN A 754 23.29 11.64 19.55
N LYS A 755 22.64 10.96 18.59
CA LYS A 755 21.83 11.58 17.53
C LYS A 755 20.33 11.45 17.75
N ALA A 756 19.90 10.55 18.64
CA ALA A 756 18.51 10.39 19.02
C ALA A 756 17.85 11.73 19.36
N LEU A 757 16.69 11.95 18.75
CA LEU A 757 15.80 13.07 19.07
C LEU A 757 14.63 12.54 19.89
N LYS A 758 13.56 13.33 20.01
CA LYS A 758 12.46 13.03 20.93
C LYS A 758 11.68 11.76 20.55
N TYR A 759 11.58 11.47 19.26
CA TYR A 759 10.70 10.42 18.72
C TYR A 759 11.40 9.42 17.81
N ALA A 760 12.64 9.67 17.40
CA ALA A 760 13.42 8.78 16.54
C ALA A 760 14.90 9.15 16.50
N VAL A 761 15.73 8.28 15.94
CA VAL A 761 17.06 8.63 15.44
C VAL A 761 16.90 9.11 13.99
N PRO A 762 17.36 10.31 13.62
CA PRO A 762 17.24 10.75 12.23
C PRO A 762 17.97 9.80 11.28
N LEU A 763 17.37 9.57 10.12
CA LEU A 763 17.88 8.71 9.05
C LEU A 763 19.32 9.05 8.68
N ASP A 764 19.60 10.34 8.50
CA ASP A 764 20.94 10.84 8.19
C ASP A 764 21.10 12.34 8.44
N SER A 765 22.28 12.86 8.16
CA SER A 765 22.66 14.26 8.36
C SER A 765 21.96 15.28 7.46
N ARG A 766 21.20 14.87 6.43
CA ARG A 766 20.50 15.79 5.49
C ARG A 766 19.26 16.41 6.13
N HIS A 767 18.55 15.63 6.94
CA HIS A 767 17.24 16.00 7.48
C HIS A 767 17.06 15.51 8.92
N LYS A 768 15.94 15.88 9.54
CA LYS A 768 15.48 15.27 10.79
C LYS A 768 14.44 14.18 10.57
N TRP A 769 14.35 13.69 9.34
CA TRP A 769 13.41 12.64 8.98
C TRP A 769 13.87 11.30 9.55
N ALA A 770 12.93 10.44 9.90
CA ALA A 770 13.20 9.08 10.32
C ALA A 770 12.12 8.14 9.78
N LYS A 771 12.53 6.89 9.53
CA LYS A 771 11.66 5.83 9.01
C LYS A 771 11.43 4.77 10.08
N THR A 772 10.18 4.44 10.36
CA THR A 772 9.81 3.58 11.51
C THR A 772 10.33 2.14 11.35
N ASP A 773 10.37 1.64 10.12
CA ASP A 773 10.92 0.36 9.72
C ASP A 773 12.45 0.32 9.87
N TRP A 774 13.16 1.38 9.46
CA TRP A 774 14.62 1.48 9.62
C TRP A 774 15.06 1.55 11.08
N GLU A 775 14.28 2.23 11.94
CA GLU A 775 14.48 2.18 13.40
C GLU A 775 14.45 0.73 13.92
N MET A 776 13.51 -0.09 13.43
CA MET A 776 13.37 -1.48 13.86
C MET A 776 14.41 -2.41 13.24
N PHE A 777 14.90 -2.11 12.02
CA PHE A 777 16.05 -2.82 11.44
C PHE A 777 17.31 -2.55 12.26
N ALA A 778 17.57 -1.29 12.63
CA ALA A 778 18.68 -0.94 13.52
C ALA A 778 18.54 -1.61 14.90
N ALA A 779 17.33 -1.61 15.48
CA ALA A 779 17.05 -2.29 16.74
C ALA A 779 17.30 -3.81 16.69
N ALA A 780 16.99 -4.47 15.56
CA ALA A 780 17.23 -5.90 15.37
C ALA A 780 18.71 -6.24 15.12
N THR A 781 19.50 -5.25 14.71
CA THR A 781 20.89 -5.43 14.26
C THR A 781 21.85 -5.53 15.45
N THR A 782 21.63 -4.71 16.49
CA THR A 782 22.52 -4.57 17.66
C THR A 782 22.46 -5.77 18.63
N ASP A 783 23.57 -6.03 19.31
CA ASP A 783 23.65 -6.92 20.49
C ASP A 783 23.60 -6.15 21.82
N ASP A 784 23.62 -4.80 21.81
CA ASP A 784 23.45 -3.97 23.00
C ASP A 784 21.95 -3.74 23.27
N PRO A 785 21.40 -4.29 24.38
CA PRO A 785 20.02 -4.04 24.75
C PRO A 785 19.68 -2.56 24.86
N LYS A 786 20.62 -1.70 25.26
CA LYS A 786 20.35 -0.25 25.37
C LYS A 786 20.11 0.40 24.02
N ALA A 787 20.88 0.03 23.00
CA ALA A 787 20.70 0.54 21.65
C ALA A 787 19.38 0.04 21.06
N ARG A 788 19.04 -1.25 21.26
CA ARG A 788 17.74 -1.80 20.85
C ARG A 788 16.58 -1.08 21.54
N ASP A 789 16.65 -0.93 22.86
CA ASP A 789 15.59 -0.34 23.67
C ASP A 789 15.38 1.13 23.31
N LEU A 790 16.45 1.87 22.97
CA LEU A 790 16.38 3.25 22.46
C LEU A 790 15.43 3.35 21.25
N PHE A 791 15.65 2.55 20.21
CA PHE A 791 14.83 2.57 19.00
C PHE A 791 13.36 2.19 19.29
N ILE A 792 13.14 1.15 20.11
CA ILE A 792 11.77 0.72 20.49
C ILE A 792 11.05 1.83 21.25
N ASP A 793 11.73 2.46 22.21
CA ASP A 793 11.15 3.49 23.07
C ASP A 793 10.81 4.76 22.29
N LEU A 794 11.68 5.16 21.37
CA LEU A 794 11.46 6.31 20.49
C LEU A 794 10.26 6.08 19.56
N LEU A 795 10.22 4.94 18.87
CA LEU A 795 9.09 4.60 18.00
C LEU A 795 7.77 4.47 18.79
N TYR A 796 7.81 3.91 20.01
CA TYR A 796 6.65 3.86 20.89
C TYR A 796 6.19 5.26 21.29
N ALA A 797 7.12 6.16 21.62
CA ALA A 797 6.80 7.55 21.94
C ALA A 797 6.17 8.26 20.74
N PHE A 798 6.63 7.98 19.52
CA PHE A 798 6.03 8.50 18.29
C PHE A 798 4.59 8.03 18.11
N VAL A 799 4.37 6.71 18.04
CA VAL A 799 3.05 6.15 17.71
C VAL A 799 2.01 6.37 18.82
N SER A 800 2.44 6.74 20.03
CA SER A 800 1.55 7.08 21.15
C SER A 800 1.36 8.58 21.37
N ASN A 801 1.97 9.45 20.56
CA ASN A 801 1.95 10.90 20.79
C ASN A 801 0.60 11.58 20.49
N GLY A 802 -0.27 10.92 19.70
CA GLY A 802 -1.58 11.43 19.32
C GLY A 802 -1.57 12.65 18.38
N LEU A 803 -0.46 12.93 17.69
CA LEU A 803 -0.29 14.12 16.84
C LEU A 803 -0.75 13.90 15.39
N THR A 804 -0.59 12.68 14.87
CA THR A 804 -0.97 12.30 13.51
C THR A 804 -2.29 11.55 13.49
N ASP A 805 -3.10 11.76 12.46
CA ASP A 805 -4.43 11.18 12.26
C ASP A 805 -4.47 10.13 11.13
N ALA A 806 -3.30 9.76 10.60
CA ALA A 806 -3.14 8.77 9.55
C ALA A 806 -3.19 7.34 10.10
N PRO A 807 -3.40 6.34 9.24
CA PRO A 807 -2.87 4.99 9.45
C PRO A 807 -1.37 5.07 9.78
N PHE A 808 -0.82 4.07 10.48
CA PHE A 808 0.54 4.14 11.03
C PHE A 808 1.56 4.55 9.96
N THR A 809 1.96 5.82 10.00
CA THR A 809 2.87 6.42 9.03
C THR A 809 4.28 5.93 9.30
N ASP A 810 5.00 5.63 8.22
CA ASP A 810 6.36 5.13 8.27
C ASP A 810 7.42 6.22 8.16
N LEU A 811 7.06 7.48 7.83
CA LEU A 811 8.00 8.59 7.73
C LEU A 811 7.58 9.75 8.63
N MET A 812 8.49 10.20 9.50
CA MET A 812 8.22 11.22 10.52
C MET A 812 9.37 12.22 10.69
N GLN A 813 9.07 13.37 11.27
CA GLN A 813 10.05 14.27 11.88
C GLN A 813 10.44 13.77 13.27
N ALA A 814 11.72 13.43 13.45
CA ALA A 814 12.24 12.81 14.66
C ALA A 814 12.17 13.71 15.92
N ASP A 815 12.10 15.05 15.78
CA ASP A 815 11.97 15.98 16.90
C ASP A 815 10.53 16.34 17.26
N THR A 816 9.63 16.46 16.27
CA THR A 816 8.23 16.85 16.51
C THR A 816 7.26 15.69 16.59
N GLY A 817 7.57 14.54 15.99
CA GLY A 817 6.69 13.38 15.92
C GLY A 817 5.47 13.62 15.02
N ASP A 818 5.61 14.50 14.04
CA ASP A 818 4.63 14.82 13.02
C ASP A 818 5.19 14.46 11.63
N PHE A 819 4.44 14.66 10.56
CA PHE A 819 4.93 14.48 9.19
C PHE A 819 6.14 15.38 8.89
N PRO A 820 7.03 14.96 7.95
CA PRO A 820 8.00 15.84 7.30
C PRO A 820 7.37 17.16 6.87
N LYS A 821 8.02 18.29 7.19
CA LYS A 821 7.52 19.65 6.93
C LYS A 821 8.62 20.53 6.34
N ASP A 822 8.23 21.45 5.46
CA ASP A 822 9.13 22.46 4.91
C ASP A 822 9.32 23.67 5.86
N SER A 823 10.02 24.69 5.39
CA SER A 823 10.26 25.92 6.15
C SER A 823 9.02 26.79 6.39
N THR A 824 7.93 26.54 5.66
CA THR A 824 6.62 27.17 5.88
C THR A 824 5.79 26.42 6.92
N GLY A 825 6.21 25.20 7.28
CA GLY A 825 5.51 24.32 8.20
C GLY A 825 4.51 23.39 7.50
N GLU A 826 4.39 23.44 6.17
CA GLU A 826 3.49 22.57 5.43
C GLU A 826 4.11 21.17 5.27
N PRO A 827 3.32 20.08 5.42
CA PRO A 827 3.82 18.75 5.19
C PRO A 827 4.36 18.59 3.77
N THR A 828 5.58 18.08 3.64
CA THR A 828 6.21 17.86 2.33
C THR A 828 5.90 16.48 1.78
N ILE A 829 5.66 15.50 2.64
CA ILE A 829 5.51 14.09 2.27
C ILE A 829 4.50 13.43 3.21
N HIS A 830 3.56 12.68 2.61
CA HIS A 830 2.56 11.90 3.32
C HIS A 830 2.70 10.42 2.98
N PHE A 831 3.30 9.64 3.87
CA PHE A 831 3.30 8.18 3.76
C PHE A 831 2.26 7.60 4.69
N LEU A 832 1.20 7.06 4.09
CA LEU A 832 -0.03 6.65 4.78
C LEU A 832 -0.30 5.19 4.47
N ALA A 833 -0.63 4.37 5.47
CA ALA A 833 -1.03 2.96 5.29
C ALA A 833 -0.06 2.10 4.45
N ARG A 834 1.23 2.47 4.37
CA ARG A 834 2.22 1.77 3.54
C ARG A 834 2.48 0.34 4.02
N PRO A 835 2.88 -0.58 3.10
CA PRO A 835 3.25 -1.96 3.44
C PRO A 835 4.45 -2.07 4.39
N VAL A 836 5.32 -1.06 4.35
CA VAL A 836 6.65 -1.06 4.98
C VAL A 836 6.62 -1.21 6.50
N VAL A 837 5.48 -0.97 7.15
CA VAL A 837 5.30 -1.25 8.60
C VAL A 837 5.44 -2.75 8.94
N GLY A 838 5.48 -3.64 7.94
CA GLY A 838 5.96 -5.01 8.13
C GLY A 838 7.38 -5.06 8.71
N GLY A 839 8.17 -4.01 8.54
CA GLY A 839 9.56 -3.92 9.01
C GLY A 839 9.67 -3.84 10.52
N HIS A 840 8.57 -3.48 11.19
CA HIS A 840 8.49 -3.53 12.65
C HIS A 840 8.68 -4.93 13.21
N PHE A 841 8.55 -5.98 12.39
CA PHE A 841 8.80 -7.37 12.76
C PHE A 841 10.28 -7.79 12.65
N ALA A 842 11.22 -6.87 12.43
CA ALA A 842 12.64 -7.20 12.23
C ALA A 842 13.24 -8.08 13.35
N LEU A 843 12.97 -7.80 14.63
CA LEU A 843 13.46 -8.62 15.75
C LEU A 843 12.87 -10.04 15.71
N LEU A 844 11.57 -10.16 15.40
CA LEU A 844 10.87 -11.43 15.28
C LEU A 844 11.37 -12.26 14.09
N ALA A 845 11.55 -11.62 12.93
CA ALA A 845 12.09 -12.24 11.74
C ALA A 845 13.51 -12.77 11.98
N LYS A 846 14.36 -11.95 12.61
CA LYS A 846 15.72 -12.37 12.97
C LYS A 846 15.71 -13.54 13.96
N ALA A 847 14.92 -13.49 15.02
CA ALA A 847 14.83 -14.59 15.99
C ALA A 847 14.38 -15.91 15.32
N LYS A 848 13.45 -15.83 14.35
CA LYS A 848 13.02 -16.98 13.56
C LYS A 848 14.12 -17.49 12.63
N ALA A 849 14.85 -16.59 11.98
CA ALA A 849 16.00 -16.92 11.12
C ALA A 849 17.12 -17.59 11.90
N ASP A 850 17.51 -17.02 13.04
CA ASP A 850 18.54 -17.54 13.94
C ASP A 850 18.19 -18.97 14.37
N LYS A 851 16.94 -19.20 14.78
CA LYS A 851 16.45 -20.53 15.13
C LYS A 851 16.50 -21.50 13.95
N ALA A 852 16.07 -21.09 12.75
CA ALA A 852 16.09 -21.94 11.56
C ALA A 852 17.52 -22.31 11.13
N ASN A 853 18.47 -21.40 11.32
CA ASN A 853 19.86 -21.54 10.93
C ASN A 853 20.78 -22.06 12.04
N GLY A 854 20.27 -22.31 13.25
CA GLY A 854 21.05 -22.78 14.39
C GLY A 854 22.01 -21.74 14.98
N VAL A 855 21.71 -20.45 14.83
CA VAL A 855 22.50 -19.34 15.37
C VAL A 855 22.05 -19.06 16.81
N SER A 856 22.87 -19.44 17.80
CA SER A 856 22.64 -19.10 19.21
C SER A 856 23.40 -17.85 19.65
N GLN A 857 24.53 -17.59 18.98
CA GLN A 857 25.34 -16.40 19.14
C GLN A 857 25.88 -16.06 17.76
N TYR A 858 25.73 -14.80 17.35
CA TYR A 858 26.24 -14.36 16.07
C TYR A 858 27.78 -14.34 16.06
N ALA A 859 28.37 -14.96 15.05
CA ALA A 859 29.80 -14.90 14.82
C ALA A 859 30.10 -13.73 13.88
N TYR A 860 30.70 -12.68 14.41
CA TYR A 860 31.17 -11.57 13.59
C TYR A 860 32.36 -11.98 12.73
N ALA A 861 32.60 -11.22 11.65
CA ALA A 861 33.89 -11.29 10.97
C ALA A 861 35.01 -11.07 12.01
N PRO A 862 36.14 -11.80 11.92
CA PRO A 862 37.27 -11.59 12.81
C PRO A 862 37.62 -10.11 12.87
N ALA A 863 37.70 -9.54 14.08
CA ALA A 863 38.42 -8.28 14.26
C ALA A 863 39.84 -8.60 13.80
N ASP A 864 40.28 -8.03 12.68
CA ASP A 864 41.47 -8.48 11.97
C ASP A 864 42.58 -8.83 12.99
N SER A 865 43.14 -10.04 12.87
CA SER A 865 44.57 -10.23 13.13
C SER A 865 45.24 -8.97 12.63
N GLN A 866 45.96 -8.24 13.48
CA GLN A 866 46.80 -7.12 13.09
C GLN A 866 47.52 -7.47 11.77
N GLY A 867 46.97 -7.08 10.63
CA GLY A 867 47.79 -6.34 9.71
C GLY A 867 48.14 -5.12 10.50
N ASP A 868 49.43 -4.86 10.67
CA ASP A 868 49.93 -3.63 11.24
C ASP A 868 49.04 -2.45 10.85
N GLU A 869 49.01 -1.42 11.68
CA GLU A 869 48.19 -0.21 11.54
C GLU A 869 48.33 0.53 10.17
N ASP A 870 49.04 -0.06 9.21
CA ASP A 870 49.31 0.28 7.80
C ASP A 870 48.62 -0.66 6.75
N GLY A 871 47.79 -1.62 7.16
CA GLY A 871 47.30 -2.72 6.30
C GLY A 871 46.22 -2.38 5.24
N VAL A 872 45.68 -1.16 5.27
CA VAL A 872 45.07 -0.57 4.07
C VAL A 872 46.16 0.34 3.49
N ASP A 873 47.03 -0.23 2.66
CA ASP A 873 48.11 0.53 2.02
C ASP A 873 47.48 1.79 1.39
N GLU A 874 48.07 2.95 1.68
CA GLU A 874 47.68 4.22 1.08
C GLU A 874 47.63 4.06 -0.46
N ALA A 875 48.44 3.16 -1.04
CA ALA A 875 48.39 2.76 -2.44
C ALA A 875 47.11 2.00 -2.87
N MET A 876 46.49 1.21 -2.00
CA MET A 876 45.22 0.51 -2.26
C MET A 876 44.05 1.49 -2.22
N LEU A 877 44.04 2.41 -1.25
CA LEU A 877 43.12 3.54 -1.22
C LEU A 877 43.34 4.47 -2.42
N GLN A 878 44.59 4.80 -2.77
CA GLN A 878 44.93 5.59 -3.97
C GLN A 878 44.54 4.90 -5.27
N ARG A 879 44.63 3.56 -5.36
CA ARG A 879 44.12 2.77 -6.50
C ARG A 879 42.60 2.84 -6.59
N ALA A 880 41.89 2.75 -5.48
CA ALA A 880 40.44 2.91 -5.46
C ALA A 880 39.99 4.36 -5.71
N PHE A 881 40.73 5.36 -5.21
CA PHE A 881 40.56 6.77 -5.60
C PHE A 881 40.92 7.00 -7.08
N GLY A 882 41.82 6.20 -7.65
CA GLY A 882 42.09 6.11 -9.07
C GLY A 882 40.91 5.51 -9.85
N MET A 883 40.24 4.49 -9.31
CA MET A 883 38.99 3.93 -9.86
C MET A 883 37.85 4.98 -9.85
N MET A 884 37.79 5.86 -8.85
CA MET A 884 36.86 7.01 -8.85
C MET A 884 37.13 8.01 -9.99
N LYS A 885 38.33 8.02 -10.59
CA LYS A 885 38.72 8.94 -11.68
C LYS A 885 38.58 8.33 -13.07
N ASP A 886 38.73 7.01 -13.23
CA ASP A 886 38.48 6.29 -14.49
C ASP A 886 38.15 4.79 -14.26
N PRO A 887 36.86 4.43 -14.16
CA PRO A 887 36.43 3.06 -13.90
C PRO A 887 36.83 2.04 -14.97
N LYS A 888 37.10 2.48 -16.22
CA LYS A 888 37.30 1.56 -17.37
C LYS A 888 38.72 0.98 -17.47
N ALA A 889 39.68 1.54 -16.73
CA ALA A 889 41.11 1.20 -16.90
C ALA A 889 41.52 -0.17 -16.29
N TYR A 890 40.71 -0.78 -15.43
CA TYR A 890 41.10 -2.00 -14.70
C TYR A 890 40.58 -3.33 -15.29
N HIS A 891 39.61 -3.30 -16.21
CA HIS A 891 39.04 -4.51 -16.84
C HIS A 891 40.00 -5.28 -17.74
N HIS A 892 41.20 -4.74 -18.05
CA HIS A 892 42.20 -5.41 -18.88
C HIS A 892 43.29 -6.17 -18.09
N GLN A 893 43.30 -6.15 -16.75
CA GLN A 893 44.40 -6.76 -15.97
C GLN A 893 44.05 -8.02 -15.17
N SER A 894 42.78 -8.48 -15.11
CA SER A 894 42.45 -9.73 -14.39
C SER A 894 42.56 -11.01 -15.24
N ALA A 895 42.88 -10.90 -16.52
CA ALA A 895 43.15 -12.06 -17.39
C ALA A 895 44.63 -12.48 -17.35
N ALA A 896 45.12 -12.93 -16.18
CA ALA A 896 46.42 -13.60 -16.09
C ALA A 896 46.25 -15.12 -16.33
N GLN A 897 46.85 -15.62 -17.40
CA GLN A 897 46.86 -17.03 -17.80
C GLN A 897 47.51 -17.96 -16.74
N PRO A 898 47.07 -19.23 -16.62
CA PRO A 898 47.69 -20.21 -15.75
C PRO A 898 49.05 -20.74 -16.29
N PRO A 899 49.96 -21.24 -15.43
CA PRO A 899 51.31 -21.60 -15.82
C PRO A 899 51.42 -22.97 -16.52
N SER A 900 52.38 -23.01 -17.44
CA SER A 900 52.89 -24.07 -18.33
C SER A 900 52.72 -25.55 -17.95
N SER A 901 52.37 -26.38 -18.94
CA SER A 901 52.76 -27.79 -19.04
C SER A 901 53.75 -28.01 -20.20
N LYS A 902 54.88 -28.65 -19.90
CA LYS A 902 55.92 -29.09 -20.84
C LYS A 902 55.42 -30.22 -21.76
N SER A 903 55.70 -30.14 -23.06
CA SER A 903 56.14 -31.30 -23.89
C SER A 903 56.61 -30.88 -25.30
N SER A 904 57.90 -31.12 -25.52
CA SER A 904 58.73 -31.42 -26.71
C SER A 904 58.38 -30.99 -28.16
N PRO A 905 59.41 -30.78 -29.02
CA PRO A 905 59.31 -30.11 -30.32
C PRO A 905 59.45 -31.05 -31.54
N SER A 906 58.80 -30.66 -32.64
CA SER A 906 59.15 -31.02 -34.02
C SER A 906 58.35 -30.09 -34.94
N SER A 907 58.82 -29.53 -36.05
CA SER A 907 60.09 -29.49 -36.76
C SER A 907 59.80 -28.66 -38.02
N LYS A 908 60.68 -27.71 -38.39
CA LYS A 908 60.93 -27.19 -39.76
C LYS A 908 59.72 -26.52 -40.46
N SER A 909 59.83 -25.50 -41.30
CA SER A 909 60.91 -24.97 -42.12
C SER A 909 60.55 -23.54 -42.55
N GLU A 910 61.59 -22.68 -42.61
CA GLU A 910 61.93 -21.78 -43.73
C GLU A 910 60.80 -20.88 -44.31
N ALA A 911 60.91 -19.56 -44.11
CA ALA A 911 61.61 -18.62 -45.01
C ALA A 911 60.64 -18.08 -46.07
N SER A 912 60.64 -16.81 -46.48
CA SER A 912 61.35 -15.59 -46.11
C SER A 912 60.68 -14.46 -46.90
N THR A 913 60.97 -13.22 -46.50
CA THR A 913 61.22 -12.03 -47.35
C THR A 913 60.10 -11.63 -48.32
N ASP A 914 59.44 -10.49 -48.16
CA ASP A 914 59.90 -9.10 -48.36
C ASP A 914 58.78 -8.52 -49.25
N GLY A 915 58.34 -7.29 -49.19
CA GLY A 915 58.80 -6.11 -48.51
C GLY A 915 57.97 -4.95 -49.07
N THR A 916 58.20 -3.77 -48.49
CA THR A 916 57.96 -2.45 -49.09
C THR A 916 56.51 -1.99 -49.32
N ALA A 917 56.08 -1.17 -48.35
CA ALA A 917 55.32 0.08 -48.48
C ALA A 917 55.93 1.01 -49.60
N PRO A 918 55.34 2.16 -50.03
CA PRO A 918 54.71 3.13 -49.13
C PRO A 918 53.63 4.09 -49.71
N THR A 919 53.13 4.97 -48.81
CA THR A 919 52.65 6.37 -49.02
C THR A 919 51.37 6.60 -49.85
N ALA A 920 50.55 7.64 -49.67
CA ALA A 920 50.29 8.66 -48.66
C ALA A 920 49.11 9.51 -49.21
N GLY A 921 48.39 10.24 -48.35
CA GLY A 921 47.59 11.42 -48.72
C GLY A 921 46.10 11.15 -48.96
N ALA A 922 45.18 11.48 -48.04
CA ALA A 922 44.72 12.80 -47.59
C ALA A 922 43.63 13.45 -48.48
N SER A 923 42.42 13.46 -47.92
CA SER A 923 41.51 14.63 -47.79
C SER A 923 40.39 14.88 -48.82
N LYS A 924 39.23 15.27 -48.22
CA LYS A 924 38.16 16.19 -48.68
C LYS A 924 36.83 15.61 -49.23
N THR A 925 35.83 15.74 -48.36
CA THR A 925 34.39 16.12 -48.50
C THR A 925 34.06 17.21 -49.55
N PRO A 926 32.79 17.67 -49.77
CA PRO A 926 31.42 17.11 -49.62
C PRO A 926 30.43 17.50 -50.78
N ALA A 927 29.14 17.11 -50.63
CA ALA A 927 27.90 17.91 -50.87
C ALA A 927 26.91 17.50 -51.99
N ASP A 928 25.68 17.22 -51.53
CA ASP A 928 24.33 17.64 -51.98
C ASP A 928 23.75 17.34 -53.38
N ARG A 929 22.59 16.66 -53.42
CA ARG A 929 21.27 17.30 -53.73
C ARG A 929 20.07 16.31 -53.82
N ALA A 930 19.10 16.56 -52.92
CA ALA A 930 17.62 16.54 -53.02
C ALA A 930 16.87 16.05 -54.30
N LYS A 931 15.81 15.22 -54.12
CA LYS A 931 14.33 15.55 -54.07
C LYS A 931 13.37 14.53 -54.75
N LYS A 932 12.34 14.12 -53.98
CA LYS A 932 10.88 13.85 -54.28
C LYS A 932 10.46 12.67 -55.18
N ALA A 933 9.65 11.73 -54.65
CA ALA A 933 8.15 11.60 -54.68
C ALA A 933 7.68 10.77 -55.90
N ASP A 934 6.60 9.96 -55.96
CA ASP A 934 5.46 9.60 -55.12
C ASP A 934 4.77 8.36 -55.77
N GLN A 935 3.91 7.67 -55.00
CA GLN A 935 2.68 6.90 -55.39
C GLN A 935 2.69 5.57 -56.21
N VAL A 936 2.36 4.48 -55.49
CA VAL A 936 1.20 3.53 -55.57
C VAL A 936 0.54 3.20 -56.94
N ILE A 937 0.25 1.89 -57.21
CA ILE A 937 -1.09 1.28 -57.49
C ILE A 937 -1.00 -0.24 -57.80
N GLU A 938 -1.84 -0.99 -57.05
CA GLU A 938 -2.68 -2.19 -57.27
C GLU A 938 -2.39 -3.33 -58.28
N GLY A 939 -2.93 -4.51 -57.90
CA GLY A 939 -3.45 -5.56 -58.81
C GLY A 939 -3.32 -6.98 -58.25
N GLU A 940 -4.31 -7.46 -57.46
CA GLU A 940 -5.22 -8.61 -57.77
C GLU A 940 -4.50 -9.98 -57.96
N ASP A 941 -4.90 -11.14 -57.43
CA ASP A 941 -6.21 -11.77 -57.52
C ASP A 941 -6.21 -13.19 -56.86
N LYS A 942 -7.37 -13.57 -56.32
CA LYS A 942 -8.06 -14.89 -56.27
C LYS A 942 -7.44 -16.22 -55.72
N LYS A 943 -8.11 -16.67 -54.63
CA LYS A 943 -8.91 -17.91 -54.42
C LYS A 943 -8.40 -19.29 -54.91
N GLY A 944 -8.52 -20.30 -54.03
CA GLY A 944 -8.69 -21.72 -54.42
C GLY A 944 -8.74 -22.70 -53.24
N ASP A 945 -9.86 -23.42 -53.12
CA ASP A 945 -10.28 -24.33 -52.04
C ASP A 945 -9.62 -25.74 -52.01
N ALA A 946 -9.89 -26.44 -50.89
CA ALA A 946 -10.29 -27.85 -50.77
C ALA A 946 -9.27 -28.98 -50.47
N ALA A 947 -9.36 -29.47 -49.23
CA ALA A 947 -9.81 -30.82 -48.82
C ALA A 947 -8.92 -32.10 -48.98
N ALA A 948 -8.84 -32.83 -47.85
CA ALA A 948 -9.18 -34.25 -47.63
C ALA A 948 -8.08 -35.30 -47.34
N ALA A 949 -8.37 -36.04 -46.24
CA ALA A 949 -8.28 -37.50 -46.03
C ALA A 949 -6.98 -38.19 -45.53
N ALA A 950 -7.18 -39.00 -44.48
CA ALA A 950 -6.30 -39.99 -43.82
C ALA A 950 -6.24 -41.34 -44.61
N PRO A 951 -5.85 -42.54 -44.08
CA PRO A 951 -5.22 -42.97 -42.80
C PRO A 951 -4.16 -44.12 -42.95
N LEU A 952 -3.59 -44.64 -41.83
CA LEU A 952 -3.47 -46.08 -41.43
C LEU A 952 -2.15 -46.54 -40.74
N LEU A 953 -2.36 -47.16 -39.57
CA LEU A 953 -1.78 -48.42 -39.00
C LEU A 953 -0.24 -48.61 -38.79
N LYS A 954 0.16 -48.90 -37.54
CA LYS A 954 0.50 -50.27 -37.05
C LYS A 954 0.97 -50.30 -35.57
N ARG A 955 0.48 -51.31 -34.84
CA ARG A 955 1.01 -51.95 -33.60
C ARG A 955 1.51 -53.36 -34.01
N PRO A 956 2.36 -54.13 -33.27
CA PRO A 956 2.10 -54.65 -31.89
C PRO A 956 3.33 -54.92 -30.96
N SER A 957 3.12 -54.91 -29.62
CA SER A 957 3.29 -56.00 -28.59
C SER A 957 4.75 -56.26 -28.09
N HIS A 958 5.13 -56.58 -26.83
CA HIS A 958 4.67 -57.45 -25.71
C HIS A 958 5.18 -56.87 -24.34
N VAL A 959 4.41 -56.87 -23.23
CA VAL A 959 4.30 -57.85 -22.09
C VAL A 959 5.49 -57.87 -21.10
N GLY A 960 5.19 -57.54 -19.83
CA GLY A 960 6.01 -57.82 -18.64
C GLY A 960 5.32 -57.35 -17.35
N THR A 961 4.78 -58.30 -16.57
CA THR A 961 4.03 -58.11 -15.32
C THR A 961 4.94 -58.06 -14.08
N GLY A 962 4.52 -57.33 -13.05
CA GLY A 962 5.12 -57.40 -11.70
C GLY A 962 4.50 -56.36 -10.77
N GLY A 963 3.62 -56.80 -9.86
CA GLY A 963 2.87 -55.93 -8.96
C GLY A 963 3.60 -55.56 -7.67
N SER A 964 3.08 -54.55 -6.97
CA SER A 964 2.77 -54.63 -5.52
C SER A 964 2.07 -53.35 -5.08
N GLN A 965 0.99 -53.55 -4.33
CA GLN A 965 0.31 -52.53 -3.53
C GLN A 965 1.19 -52.12 -2.36
N LYS A 966 1.14 -50.84 -1.97
CA LYS A 966 1.09 -50.42 -0.56
C LYS A 966 0.68 -48.94 -0.47
N ALA A 967 -0.49 -48.73 0.12
CA ALA A 967 -0.94 -47.46 0.65
C ALA A 967 -0.15 -47.13 1.92
N PHE A 968 0.16 -45.85 2.14
CA PHE A 968 0.54 -45.33 3.45
C PHE A 968 -0.42 -44.25 3.90
N GLN A 969 -0.90 -44.51 5.10
CA GLN A 969 -1.85 -43.86 5.97
C GLN A 969 -1.21 -42.59 6.58
N VAL A 970 -1.99 -41.53 6.75
CA VAL A 970 -1.60 -40.34 7.51
C VAL A 970 -2.38 -40.34 8.82
N ASP A 971 -1.63 -40.28 9.92
CA ASP A 971 -2.12 -40.28 11.30
C ASP A 971 -2.81 -38.95 11.66
N ALA A 972 -3.92 -39.05 12.40
CA ALA A 972 -4.53 -37.96 13.15
C ALA A 972 -4.73 -38.43 14.61
N PRO A 973 -4.55 -37.54 15.62
CA PRO A 973 -4.57 -37.96 17.01
C PRO A 973 -5.98 -38.08 17.57
N ALA A 974 -6.13 -39.05 18.48
CA ALA A 974 -7.35 -39.46 19.13
C ALA A 974 -7.80 -38.50 20.24
N ALA A 975 -9.11 -38.21 20.29
CA ALA A 975 -9.83 -37.80 21.47
C ALA A 975 -10.91 -38.85 21.77
N GLY A 976 -10.87 -39.45 22.96
CA GLY A 976 -11.80 -40.48 23.38
C GLY A 976 -13.08 -39.92 23.98
N ALA A 977 -14.21 -40.53 23.65
CA ALA A 977 -15.41 -40.53 24.49
C ALA A 977 -16.28 -41.77 24.17
N GLY A 978 -16.91 -42.30 25.22
CA GLY A 978 -17.53 -43.62 25.29
C GLY A 978 -18.80 -43.83 24.45
N VAL A 979 -18.89 -45.06 23.92
CA VAL A 979 -20.02 -46.01 23.94
C VAL A 979 -21.44 -45.44 24.14
N GLY A 980 -22.36 -45.78 23.22
CA GLY A 980 -23.76 -45.99 23.62
C GLY A 980 -24.88 -45.87 22.59
N ASP A 981 -24.98 -46.87 21.71
CA ASP A 981 -26.23 -47.58 21.39
C ASP A 981 -27.31 -47.02 20.41
N LYS A 982 -27.71 -47.96 19.52
CA LYS A 982 -29.02 -48.19 18.85
C LYS A 982 -29.60 -47.29 17.74
N LYS A 983 -29.57 -47.90 16.54
CA LYS A 983 -30.73 -48.26 15.66
C LYS A 983 -31.72 -47.13 15.24
N ARG A 984 -31.78 -46.81 13.95
CA ARG A 984 -32.78 -47.36 12.98
C ARG A 984 -32.66 -46.77 11.57
N ARG A 985 -32.89 -47.67 10.60
CA ARG A 985 -33.06 -47.50 9.15
C ARG A 985 -34.25 -46.61 8.76
N ARG A 986 -34.11 -45.87 7.64
CA ARG A 986 -34.96 -45.82 6.41
C ARG A 986 -34.41 -44.70 5.50
N ARG A 987 -33.70 -44.95 4.40
CA ARG A 987 -34.12 -45.29 3.01
C ARG A 987 -35.15 -44.35 2.33
N ARG A 988 -34.66 -43.77 1.22
CA ARG A 988 -35.33 -43.26 -0.02
C ARG A 988 -36.05 -41.90 0.13
N THR A 989 -36.01 -40.95 -0.81
CA THR A 989 -35.92 -41.06 -2.29
C THR A 989 -35.40 -39.75 -2.91
N LEU A 990 -34.79 -39.88 -4.09
CA LEU A 990 -34.47 -38.84 -5.09
C LEU A 990 -35.69 -38.07 -5.62
N LEU A 991 -35.45 -36.80 -6.01
CA LEU A 991 -36.03 -36.01 -7.12
C LEU A 991 -35.22 -34.68 -7.11
N VAL A 992 -34.27 -34.39 -8.01
CA VAL A 992 -34.38 -34.01 -9.43
C VAL A 992 -35.54 -33.05 -9.70
N ASP A 993 -35.27 -31.74 -9.60
CA ASP A 993 -35.33 -30.80 -10.74
C ASP A 993 -34.82 -29.40 -10.32
N HIS A 994 -34.12 -28.77 -11.27
CA HIS A 994 -33.47 -27.43 -11.31
C HIS A 994 -32.08 -27.24 -10.72
#